data_AF-A0A1V0TPI8-F1
#
_entry.id   AF-A0A1V0TPI8-F1
#
_cell.length_a   1.000
_cell.length_b   1.000
_cell.length_c   1.000
_cell.angle_alpha   90.00
_cell.angle_beta   90.00
_cell.angle_gamma   90.00
#
_symmetry.space_group_name_H-M   'P 1'
#
loop_
_entity.id
_entity.type
_entity.pdbx_description
1 polymer ?
#
loop_
_entity_poly.entity_id
_entity_poly.type
_entity_poly.pdbx_seq_one_letter_code
_entity_poly.pdbx_strand_id
1 'polypeptide(L)'
;MPGSPPRPLVQHLPHLCPWAPGPPAPHAVPRQPVPVPRRTTHVTQQPGPSRRKVVAASVATAALAGVPLGGHPALAAPRTTEAVLRSDALEVRVDTAFPRILSYTERSTGHVLYGQDAPVTDVLIDGTAHTPQVTHQARDGRARYTLAFDGKARITVEIAVDGWRTTWRVTSITDTPALRIGTLQIPGLALLSVRSDQPGAALLAARIDLDKAKSGDTLVEVTADTPVETAPTGCAYAVVATDQLAAAVDANTVYDTPSGATAWENGRLWHQTVRGDGFVAARLAPGQWTHRAAGQRVDATDPLPYATVIVTGDRNGDGRTDWQDAAIALRDILPVPLGADDQHLRVVPHIPFNFASQATNPFLATLDHVKRICLATDGLRQFTLLKGYQSEGHDSAHPDYGGNYNRRAGGLADLNTLLRAGTTWHSDFAVHVNATESYPVAHAFSETLVDKNDKQWDWLDQSYRIDARRDLVAGDIARRFAQLRAETDPALNTVYLDVFRESGWNSDRLQRHLRDQGWHIASEWGHGLERSSLWSHWANETDYGPDTSRGINSRLIRFLHNHHKDVFTDKWPTLLGAPRMGNFEGWTGKTDWTAFSAVIWRDALPAKYLQAYPIRTWTAHEITFEGPTHTSVSDASGTRTITTDGRRVYDNGTYLLPWEPRRATDPDRLYHYNPQGGSTSWTLPRGWSAATEVYAYRLTDQGRTQETRIPAGGGRITLTAEPRTPYVIHRTKAPRQPDPGWGEGTALNDPGFQSGTLDAWQVTGPAAVHRSARGDHELVIGAGPAATVAQKLRRLAPGSYAASVQVEVGATAGERRRAALEVRTADGRTAANWTDTSTAVNYVAADRKSGTRFQRLFTRFTVPEGGGPVTLALTAAAGRARVRFDNVRIVPAAPTTPKSALVHEDFEDVPQGWGPFVKGDAGGSTDPRTHIAQRHAPFTQRGWNGKAIDDVIDGTQSLKSRGENTGLVYRTVPHTVRFTAGRRYRITFRYENEKAGQYAWITAVDTPGPRELTRTPLPVATQPAVHTYEFTAPATGEAWVGLRKTGDDGTAECVLDSFEVHAL
;
A
#
# COMPACT_ATOMS: atom_id res chain seq x y z
N MET A 1 -25.95 -24.42 -32.30
CA MET A 1 -27.36 -24.67 -31.93
C MET A 1 -27.51 -26.14 -31.61
N PRO A 2 -28.21 -26.54 -30.54
CA PRO A 2 -28.42 -25.87 -29.24
C PRO A 2 -27.32 -26.31 -28.24
N GLY A 3 -27.24 -25.86 -26.98
CA GLY A 3 -27.96 -24.79 -26.27
C GLY A 3 -27.67 -24.90 -24.77
N SER A 4 -27.07 -23.88 -24.16
CA SER A 4 -26.65 -23.89 -22.74
C SER A 4 -27.37 -22.79 -21.96
N PRO A 5 -27.88 -23.06 -20.75
CA PRO A 5 -28.67 -22.09 -19.99
C PRO A 5 -27.81 -20.93 -19.45
N PRO A 6 -28.38 -19.72 -19.27
CA PRO A 6 -27.66 -18.56 -18.79
C PRO A 6 -27.20 -18.71 -17.34
N ARG A 7 -25.96 -18.29 -17.06
CA ARG A 7 -25.51 -18.03 -15.69
C ARG A 7 -26.05 -16.66 -15.24
N PRO A 8 -26.61 -16.52 -14.02
CA PRO A 8 -26.99 -15.21 -13.51
C PRO A 8 -25.74 -14.37 -13.24
N LEU A 9 -25.75 -13.09 -13.64
CA LEU A 9 -24.75 -12.14 -13.18
C LEU A 9 -25.01 -11.79 -11.71
N VAL A 10 -24.08 -12.14 -10.84
CA VAL A 10 -24.03 -11.59 -9.48
C VAL A 10 -23.25 -10.27 -9.54
N GLN A 11 -23.97 -9.16 -9.66
CA GLN A 11 -23.38 -7.83 -9.47
C GLN A 11 -23.22 -7.56 -7.97
N HIS A 12 -22.03 -7.81 -7.45
CA HIS A 12 -21.59 -7.36 -6.13
C HIS A 12 -20.38 -6.44 -6.29
N LEU A 13 -20.66 -5.15 -6.46
CA LEU A 13 -19.70 -4.07 -6.29
C LEU A 13 -19.85 -3.53 -4.85
N PRO A 14 -18.83 -3.65 -3.98
CA PRO A 14 -18.81 -2.88 -2.74
C PRO A 14 -18.58 -1.40 -3.08
N HIS A 15 -19.53 -0.54 -2.73
CA HIS A 15 -19.44 0.90 -2.99
C HIS A 15 -18.49 1.59 -1.99
N LEU A 16 -17.19 1.61 -2.31
CA LEU A 16 -16.20 2.45 -1.62
C LEU A 16 -15.99 3.76 -2.42
N CYS A 17 -16.42 4.87 -1.82
CA CYS A 17 -16.40 6.24 -2.36
C CYS A 17 -17.31 6.47 -3.60
N PRO A 18 -17.93 7.66 -3.69
CA PRO A 18 -17.22 8.76 -4.34
C PRO A 18 -17.30 10.10 -3.58
N TRP A 19 -16.22 10.89 -3.63
CA TRP A 19 -16.26 12.34 -3.40
C TRP A 19 -15.47 13.06 -4.49
N ALA A 20 -16.14 13.95 -5.20
CA ALA A 20 -15.56 14.96 -6.07
C ALA A 20 -16.44 16.22 -5.97
N PRO A 21 -15.96 17.34 -5.42
CA PRO A 21 -16.81 18.50 -5.17
C PRO A 21 -17.11 19.26 -6.48
N GLY A 22 -18.37 19.24 -6.89
CA GLY A 22 -18.92 20.08 -7.98
C GLY A 22 -20.05 20.97 -7.46
N PRO A 23 -20.08 22.27 -7.78
CA PRO A 23 -21.13 23.17 -7.29
C PRO A 23 -22.49 22.90 -7.97
N PRO A 24 -23.62 23.18 -7.29
CA PRO A 24 -24.95 22.86 -7.80
C PRO A 24 -25.42 23.85 -8.88
N ALA A 25 -26.09 23.32 -9.91
CA ALA A 25 -26.88 24.07 -10.89
C ALA A 25 -28.26 23.39 -11.06
N PRO A 26 -29.34 24.14 -11.35
CA PRO A 26 -30.72 23.69 -11.09
C PRO A 26 -31.35 22.82 -12.18
N HIS A 27 -32.44 22.14 -11.80
CA HIS A 27 -33.27 21.31 -12.67
C HIS A 27 -33.87 22.05 -13.88
N ALA A 28 -34.00 21.34 -15.01
CA ALA A 28 -34.88 21.71 -16.11
C ALA A 28 -35.59 20.47 -16.69
N VAL A 29 -36.88 20.61 -17.01
CA VAL A 29 -37.73 19.57 -17.62
C VAL A 29 -37.86 19.85 -19.13
N PRO A 30 -37.79 18.84 -20.03
CA PRO A 30 -37.61 19.08 -21.47
C PRO A 30 -38.89 19.44 -22.22
N ARG A 31 -38.79 20.31 -23.24
CA ARG A 31 -39.77 20.50 -24.33
C ARG A 31 -39.08 20.78 -25.69
N GLN A 32 -39.86 20.67 -26.76
CA GLN A 32 -39.44 20.55 -28.16
C GLN A 32 -39.16 21.89 -28.91
N PRO A 33 -38.59 21.87 -30.14
CA PRO A 33 -37.89 23.03 -30.75
C PRO A 33 -38.64 23.76 -31.91
N VAL A 34 -37.95 24.74 -32.55
CA VAL A 34 -38.25 25.45 -33.84
C VAL A 34 -39.23 26.65 -33.73
N PRO A 35 -39.12 27.79 -34.49
CA PRO A 35 -38.11 28.29 -35.46
C PRO A 35 -37.49 29.71 -35.23
N VAL A 36 -36.49 30.00 -36.09
CA VAL A 36 -35.81 31.27 -36.50
C VAL A 36 -36.80 32.35 -37.04
N PRO A 37 -36.65 33.71 -36.85
CA PRO A 37 -35.85 34.55 -37.79
C PRO A 37 -35.31 35.98 -37.45
N ARG A 38 -34.10 36.27 -37.99
CA ARG A 38 -33.63 37.48 -38.76
C ARG A 38 -33.36 38.89 -38.14
N ARG A 39 -32.20 39.46 -38.59
CA ARG A 39 -31.86 40.89 -38.91
C ARG A 39 -31.73 41.89 -37.72
N THR A 40 -31.07 43.07 -37.73
CA THR A 40 -30.12 43.88 -38.61
C THR A 40 -29.65 45.13 -37.80
N THR A 41 -28.58 45.91 -38.04
CA THR A 41 -27.21 45.86 -38.66
C THR A 41 -26.46 47.19 -38.31
N HIS A 42 -25.17 47.36 -38.70
CA HIS A 42 -24.39 48.64 -38.76
C HIS A 42 -23.88 49.29 -37.43
N VAL A 43 -22.89 50.21 -37.39
CA VAL A 43 -21.54 50.34 -38.06
C VAL A 43 -20.72 51.50 -37.39
N THR A 44 -19.47 51.76 -37.83
CA THR A 44 -18.61 52.98 -37.61
C THR A 44 -17.88 53.27 -36.27
N GLN A 45 -16.54 53.16 -36.34
CA GLN A 45 -15.48 54.19 -36.14
C GLN A 45 -15.25 55.04 -34.85
N GLN A 46 -13.95 55.23 -34.61
CA GLN A 46 -13.16 56.23 -33.84
C GLN A 46 -13.64 57.71 -33.92
N PRO A 47 -13.27 58.63 -32.96
CA PRO A 47 -11.88 59.14 -32.78
C PRO A 47 -11.44 59.65 -31.38
N GLY A 48 -10.23 60.22 -31.28
CA GLY A 48 -9.76 61.14 -30.20
C GLY A 48 -10.13 62.61 -30.48
N PRO A 49 -9.37 63.67 -30.06
CA PRO A 49 -8.02 63.70 -29.44
C PRO A 49 -7.72 64.84 -28.37
N SER A 50 -6.43 64.99 -28.00
CA SER A 50 -5.63 66.25 -27.78
C SER A 50 -5.60 67.13 -26.48
N ARG A 51 -4.37 67.18 -25.90
CA ARG A 51 -3.51 68.32 -25.40
C ARG A 51 -4.03 69.64 -24.76
N ARG A 52 -3.42 70.02 -23.61
CA ARG A 52 -2.88 71.36 -23.14
C ARG A 52 -2.14 71.17 -21.77
N LYS A 53 -1.03 71.78 -21.30
CA LYS A 53 0.08 72.67 -21.78
C LYS A 53 0.19 74.16 -21.30
N VAL A 54 0.69 74.40 -20.07
CA VAL A 54 1.25 75.69 -19.50
C VAL A 54 2.39 75.29 -18.51
N VAL A 55 3.68 75.69 -18.58
CA VAL A 55 4.38 77.02 -18.55
C VAL A 55 4.43 77.59 -17.10
N ALA A 56 5.54 78.06 -16.47
CA ALA A 56 6.92 78.51 -16.82
C ALA A 56 7.86 78.32 -15.56
N ALA A 57 9.11 78.79 -15.39
CA ALA A 57 10.33 79.07 -16.19
C ALA A 57 11.43 79.76 -15.30
N SER A 58 12.75 79.54 -15.53
CA SER A 58 13.90 80.43 -15.16
C SER A 58 15.28 79.76 -15.43
N VAL A 59 16.40 80.47 -15.23
CA VAL A 59 17.30 80.87 -16.34
C VAL A 59 18.81 80.89 -16.00
N ALA A 60 19.63 80.50 -16.99
CA ALA A 60 21.05 80.81 -17.29
C ALA A 60 22.13 80.96 -16.18
N THR A 61 23.28 80.31 -16.38
CA THR A 61 24.55 80.99 -16.78
C THR A 61 25.62 79.98 -17.24
N ALA A 62 26.67 80.46 -17.91
CA ALA A 62 27.83 79.67 -18.34
C ALA A 62 29.12 80.50 -18.27
N ALA A 63 30.25 79.85 -17.96
CA ALA A 63 31.59 80.41 -18.04
C ALA A 63 32.61 79.30 -18.37
N LEU A 64 33.71 79.64 -19.05
CA LEU A 64 34.71 78.69 -19.54
C LEU A 64 36.00 78.73 -18.71
N ALA A 65 36.75 77.62 -18.68
CA ALA A 65 38.09 77.52 -19.29
C ALA A 65 38.92 76.36 -18.68
N GLY A 66 39.80 75.76 -19.48
CA GLY A 66 40.88 74.89 -18.98
C GLY A 66 41.03 73.56 -19.71
N VAL A 67 42.00 73.48 -20.63
CA VAL A 67 42.54 72.21 -21.16
C VAL A 67 44.07 72.29 -21.06
N PRO A 68 44.71 71.28 -20.47
CA PRO A 68 45.90 70.70 -21.07
C PRO A 68 45.81 69.17 -21.17
N LEU A 69 46.66 68.58 -22.00
CA LEU A 69 46.74 67.13 -22.21
C LEU A 69 47.52 66.44 -21.08
N GLY A 70 47.18 65.18 -20.78
CA GLY A 70 48.05 64.31 -19.97
C GLY A 70 47.38 63.05 -19.43
N GLY A 71 47.88 61.88 -19.86
CA GLY A 71 47.57 60.58 -19.25
C GLY A 71 46.41 59.83 -19.90
N HIS A 72 46.72 58.74 -20.61
CA HIS A 72 45.74 57.68 -20.88
C HIS A 72 45.46 56.94 -19.57
N PRO A 73 44.21 56.89 -19.05
CA PRO A 73 43.82 55.75 -18.26
C PRO A 73 43.89 54.53 -19.19
N ALA A 74 44.52 53.44 -18.74
CA ALA A 74 44.52 52.21 -19.53
C ALA A 74 43.07 51.79 -19.81
N LEU A 75 42.78 51.40 -21.06
CA LEU A 75 41.52 50.74 -21.39
C LEU A 75 41.40 49.52 -20.48
N ALA A 76 40.47 49.60 -19.51
CA ALA A 76 40.13 48.45 -18.70
C ALA A 76 39.64 47.36 -19.66
N ALA A 77 40.41 46.27 -19.76
CA ALA A 77 40.06 45.15 -20.61
C ALA A 77 38.61 44.72 -20.31
N PRO A 78 37.80 44.37 -21.33
CA PRO A 78 36.41 43.98 -21.11
C PRO A 78 36.36 42.91 -20.01
N ARG A 79 35.69 43.23 -18.89
CA ARG A 79 35.42 42.21 -17.86
C ARG A 79 34.59 41.15 -18.53
N THR A 80 35.18 39.97 -18.73
CA THR A 80 34.47 38.81 -19.24
C THR A 80 33.30 38.54 -18.30
N THR A 81 32.08 38.74 -18.80
CA THR A 81 30.85 38.49 -18.05
C THR A 81 30.67 37.00 -17.74
N GLU A 82 31.45 36.14 -18.39
CA GLU A 82 31.47 34.69 -18.21
C GLU A 82 32.76 34.22 -17.52
N ALA A 83 32.66 33.11 -16.79
CA ALA A 83 33.77 32.30 -16.32
C ALA A 83 33.64 30.87 -16.87
N VAL A 84 34.78 30.17 -16.97
CA VAL A 84 34.85 28.85 -17.59
C VAL A 84 35.37 27.83 -16.58
N LEU A 85 34.52 26.85 -16.27
CA LEU A 85 34.83 25.70 -15.43
C LEU A 85 35.15 24.49 -16.30
N ARG A 86 36.02 23.58 -15.85
CA ARG A 86 36.42 22.41 -16.63
C ARG A 86 36.61 21.18 -15.75
N SER A 87 36.19 20.03 -16.28
CA SER A 87 36.61 18.69 -15.89
C SER A 87 37.37 18.04 -17.06
N ASP A 88 37.69 16.75 -16.98
CA ASP A 88 38.28 16.03 -18.10
C ASP A 88 37.32 15.86 -19.29
N ALA A 89 36.00 15.74 -19.03
CA ALA A 89 34.99 15.53 -20.06
C ALA A 89 34.29 16.81 -20.53
N LEU A 90 34.09 17.81 -19.65
CA LEU A 90 33.26 18.99 -19.92
C LEU A 90 34.04 20.30 -19.76
N GLU A 91 33.79 21.25 -20.66
CA GLU A 91 33.88 22.68 -20.41
C GLU A 91 32.46 23.20 -20.08
N VAL A 92 32.33 23.99 -19.01
CA VAL A 92 31.04 24.57 -18.60
C VAL A 92 31.21 26.07 -18.41
N ARG A 93 30.37 26.84 -19.09
CA ARG A 93 30.37 28.31 -19.01
C ARG A 93 29.32 28.78 -18.03
N VAL A 94 29.69 29.71 -17.16
CA VAL A 94 28.83 30.27 -16.11
C VAL A 94 28.91 31.79 -16.15
N ASP A 95 27.81 32.45 -15.81
CA ASP A 95 27.81 33.92 -15.66
C ASP A 95 28.61 34.32 -14.39
N THR A 96 29.26 35.47 -14.42
CA THR A 96 29.96 36.05 -13.26
C THR A 96 29.06 36.97 -12.43
N ALA A 97 27.96 37.48 -13.02
CA ALA A 97 27.00 38.35 -12.36
C ALA A 97 25.92 37.57 -11.58
N PHE A 98 25.68 36.29 -11.89
CA PHE A 98 24.70 35.44 -11.21
C PHE A 98 25.10 33.95 -11.31
N PRO A 99 24.77 33.08 -10.33
CA PRO A 99 24.98 31.63 -10.43
C PRO A 99 24.03 30.95 -11.43
N ARG A 100 24.17 31.27 -12.73
CA ARG A 100 23.53 30.57 -13.85
C ARG A 100 24.57 29.91 -14.75
N ILE A 101 24.19 28.79 -15.36
CA ILE A 101 24.99 28.07 -16.34
C ILE A 101 24.54 28.53 -17.74
N LEU A 102 25.48 28.75 -18.64
CA LEU A 102 25.26 29.28 -19.99
C LEU A 102 25.30 28.15 -21.02
N SER A 103 26.34 27.31 -20.96
CA SER A 103 26.51 26.15 -21.83
C SER A 103 27.39 25.06 -21.22
N TYR A 104 27.20 23.84 -21.70
CA TYR A 104 28.03 22.66 -21.48
C TYR A 104 28.63 22.26 -22.83
N THR A 105 29.93 22.04 -22.90
CA THR A 105 30.63 21.63 -24.12
C THR A 105 31.43 20.37 -23.84
N GLU A 106 31.19 19.31 -24.60
CA GLU A 106 31.99 18.09 -24.52
C GLU A 106 33.39 18.36 -25.08
N ARG A 107 34.43 18.07 -24.29
CA ARG A 107 35.82 18.37 -24.64
C ARG A 107 36.39 17.49 -25.75
N SER A 108 35.82 16.32 -25.99
CA SER A 108 36.24 15.36 -27.02
C SER A 108 35.74 15.71 -28.42
N THR A 109 34.52 16.25 -28.54
CA THR A 109 33.81 16.47 -29.81
C THR A 109 33.57 17.94 -30.12
N GLY A 110 33.52 18.81 -29.11
CA GLY A 110 33.02 20.18 -29.23
C GLY A 110 31.50 20.29 -29.30
N HIS A 111 30.74 19.19 -29.14
CA HIS A 111 29.28 19.23 -29.07
C HIS A 111 28.81 20.05 -27.85
N VAL A 112 27.65 20.71 -27.97
CA VAL A 112 27.16 21.68 -26.98
C VAL A 112 25.72 21.40 -26.54
N LEU A 113 25.45 21.57 -25.25
CA LEU A 113 24.11 21.79 -24.69
C LEU A 113 24.07 23.13 -23.95
N TYR A 114 22.89 23.70 -23.75
CA TYR A 114 22.74 25.06 -23.23
C TYR A 114 22.11 25.08 -21.84
N GLY A 115 22.22 26.21 -21.15
CA GLY A 115 21.57 26.48 -19.87
C GLY A 115 20.58 27.64 -20.02
N GLN A 116 20.93 28.80 -19.46
CA GLN A 116 20.13 30.02 -19.51
C GLN A 116 20.88 31.16 -20.23
N ASP A 117 20.38 31.59 -21.40
CA ASP A 117 20.93 32.70 -22.19
C ASP A 117 20.58 34.09 -21.62
N ALA A 118 19.36 34.26 -21.11
CA ALA A 118 18.81 35.51 -20.61
C ALA A 118 19.35 35.82 -19.20
N PRO A 119 19.70 37.08 -18.89
CA PRO A 119 20.14 37.47 -17.55
C PRO A 119 19.15 37.07 -16.47
N VAL A 120 19.66 36.49 -15.38
CA VAL A 120 18.89 36.20 -14.17
C VAL A 120 19.31 37.21 -13.11
N THR A 121 18.39 38.06 -12.69
CA THR A 121 18.62 39.15 -11.74
C THR A 121 18.06 38.86 -10.36
N ASP A 122 17.00 38.06 -10.27
CA ASP A 122 16.14 37.99 -9.08
C ASP A 122 15.95 36.55 -8.58
N VAL A 123 15.79 36.44 -7.27
CA VAL A 123 15.33 35.22 -6.58
C VAL A 123 14.00 35.49 -5.90
N LEU A 124 13.17 34.45 -5.76
CA LEU A 124 12.01 34.49 -4.88
C LEU A 124 12.39 33.91 -3.52
N ILE A 125 12.22 34.70 -2.46
CA ILE A 125 12.29 34.25 -1.07
C ILE A 125 10.87 34.38 -0.51
N ASP A 126 10.29 33.27 -0.05
CA ASP A 126 8.91 33.24 0.47
C ASP A 126 7.89 33.92 -0.46
N GLY A 127 8.03 33.61 -1.76
CA GLY A 127 7.22 34.14 -2.86
C GLY A 127 7.54 35.59 -3.27
N THR A 128 8.33 36.32 -2.49
CA THR A 128 8.68 37.73 -2.73
C THR A 128 9.97 37.84 -3.55
N ALA A 129 9.97 38.71 -4.56
CA ALA A 129 11.14 38.91 -5.42
C ALA A 129 12.20 39.80 -4.76
N HIS A 130 13.46 39.38 -4.82
CA HIS A 130 14.62 40.12 -4.32
C HIS A 130 15.78 40.05 -5.32
N THR A 131 16.40 41.21 -5.59
CA THR A 131 17.60 41.35 -6.43
C THR A 131 18.87 41.34 -5.56
N PRO A 132 19.63 40.24 -5.45
CA PRO A 132 20.85 40.20 -4.63
C PRO A 132 21.99 41.02 -5.23
N GLN A 133 22.83 41.57 -4.34
CA GLN A 133 24.18 41.99 -4.70
C GLN A 133 25.07 40.74 -4.79
N VAL A 134 25.57 40.41 -5.98
CA VAL A 134 26.34 39.19 -6.24
C VAL A 134 27.84 39.47 -6.29
N THR A 135 28.63 38.66 -5.59
CA THR A 135 30.09 38.56 -5.79
C THR A 135 30.48 37.15 -6.20
N HIS A 136 31.37 37.03 -7.19
CA HIS A 136 31.78 35.78 -7.82
C HIS A 136 33.29 35.54 -7.69
N GLN A 137 33.69 34.27 -7.50
CA GLN A 137 35.08 33.79 -7.56
C GLN A 137 35.12 32.41 -8.24
N ALA A 138 35.87 32.25 -9.33
CA ALA A 138 36.11 30.95 -9.97
C ALA A 138 37.52 30.43 -9.69
N ARG A 139 37.65 29.15 -9.37
CA ARG A 139 38.91 28.45 -9.11
C ARG A 139 38.71 26.92 -9.17
N ASP A 140 39.72 26.17 -9.60
CA ASP A 140 39.81 24.70 -9.47
C ASP A 140 38.53 23.93 -9.87
N GLY A 141 37.98 24.24 -11.05
CA GLY A 141 36.76 23.59 -11.60
C GLY A 141 35.44 24.06 -10.95
N ARG A 142 35.47 25.09 -10.09
CA ARG A 142 34.32 25.60 -9.34
C ARG A 142 34.13 27.11 -9.51
N ALA A 143 32.89 27.57 -9.47
CA ALA A 143 32.52 28.97 -9.32
C ALA A 143 31.71 29.16 -8.04
N ARG A 144 32.20 29.99 -7.12
CA ARG A 144 31.52 30.35 -5.87
C ARG A 144 30.90 31.74 -6.01
N TYR A 145 29.65 31.86 -5.57
CA TYR A 145 28.87 33.08 -5.58
C TYR A 145 28.40 33.39 -4.16
N THR A 146 28.40 34.68 -3.82
CA THR A 146 27.74 35.18 -2.61
C THR A 146 26.64 36.14 -3.03
N LEU A 147 25.39 35.77 -2.76
CA LEU A 147 24.21 36.59 -2.95
C LEU A 147 23.94 37.29 -1.61
N ALA A 148 24.14 38.60 -1.57
CA ALA A 148 23.88 39.42 -0.39
C ALA A 148 22.59 40.23 -0.57
N PHE A 149 21.77 40.27 0.48
CA PHE A 149 20.45 40.91 0.49
C PHE A 149 20.39 42.04 1.52
N ASP A 150 19.37 42.89 1.38
CA ASP A 150 18.99 43.83 2.43
C ASP A 150 18.69 43.09 3.75
N GLY A 151 18.81 43.83 4.86
CA GLY A 151 18.76 43.20 6.20
C GLY A 151 19.97 42.29 6.52
N LYS A 152 21.02 42.30 5.68
CA LYS A 152 22.27 41.53 5.81
C LYS A 152 22.13 40.00 5.66
N ALA A 153 21.00 39.52 5.15
CA ALA A 153 20.86 38.10 4.82
C ALA A 153 21.78 37.71 3.64
N ARG A 154 22.14 36.42 3.55
CA ARG A 154 23.09 35.91 2.56
C ARG A 154 22.80 34.47 2.16
N ILE A 155 22.96 34.18 0.87
CA ILE A 155 23.01 32.82 0.32
C ILE A 155 24.36 32.64 -0.39
N THR A 156 25.09 31.58 -0.07
CA THR A 156 26.31 31.19 -0.82
C THR A 156 25.97 30.07 -1.78
N VAL A 157 26.27 30.22 -3.06
CA VAL A 157 26.08 29.18 -4.09
C VAL A 157 27.44 28.72 -4.62
N GLU A 158 27.58 27.45 -4.96
CA GLU A 158 28.69 26.87 -5.71
C GLU A 158 28.14 26.17 -6.96
N ILE A 159 28.78 26.42 -8.11
CA ILE A 159 28.69 25.57 -9.30
C ILE A 159 30.01 24.81 -9.39
N ALA A 160 29.97 23.49 -9.54
CA ALA A 160 31.15 22.63 -9.62
C ALA A 160 31.00 21.60 -10.75
N VAL A 161 32.06 21.38 -11.52
CA VAL A 161 32.10 20.38 -12.60
C VAL A 161 32.99 19.21 -12.21
N ASP A 162 32.51 17.98 -12.41
CA ASP A 162 33.25 16.74 -12.13
C ASP A 162 32.87 15.66 -13.15
N GLY A 163 33.83 15.19 -13.94
CA GLY A 163 33.57 14.36 -15.11
C GLY A 163 32.43 14.94 -15.99
N TRP A 164 31.39 14.14 -16.21
CA TRP A 164 30.18 14.51 -16.96
C TRP A 164 29.09 15.21 -16.13
N ARG A 165 29.34 15.46 -14.84
CA ARG A 165 28.36 16.05 -13.91
C ARG A 165 28.67 17.52 -13.65
N THR A 166 27.63 18.31 -13.43
CA THR A 166 27.71 19.69 -12.92
C THR A 166 26.73 19.88 -11.78
N THR A 167 27.24 20.13 -10.58
CA THR A 167 26.41 20.39 -9.38
C THR A 167 26.26 21.90 -9.16
N TRP A 168 25.03 22.39 -9.18
CA TRP A 168 24.64 23.69 -8.61
C TRP A 168 24.16 23.46 -7.18
N ARG A 169 24.74 24.13 -6.18
CA ARG A 169 24.36 23.93 -4.77
C ARG A 169 24.51 25.16 -3.91
N VAL A 170 23.55 25.39 -3.02
CA VAL A 170 23.69 26.30 -1.89
C VAL A 170 24.62 25.64 -0.86
N THR A 171 25.69 26.35 -0.50
CA THR A 171 26.71 25.88 0.47
C THR A 171 26.55 26.52 1.84
N SER A 172 25.84 27.65 1.94
CA SER A 172 25.35 28.20 3.20
C SER A 172 24.17 29.14 3.00
N ILE A 173 23.26 29.18 3.98
CA ILE A 173 22.26 30.22 4.14
C ILE A 173 22.54 30.94 5.46
N THR A 174 22.36 32.25 5.49
CA THR A 174 22.44 33.08 6.69
C THR A 174 21.30 34.07 6.63
N ASP A 175 20.18 33.71 7.26
CA ASP A 175 18.99 34.56 7.34
C ASP A 175 19.05 35.49 8.57
N THR A 176 18.20 36.52 8.62
CA THR A 176 18.17 37.49 9.73
C THR A 176 16.73 37.81 10.14
N PRO A 177 16.48 38.47 11.30
CA PRO A 177 15.13 38.91 11.66
C PRO A 177 14.49 39.88 10.65
N ALA A 178 15.29 40.53 9.80
CA ALA A 178 14.81 41.45 8.75
C ALA A 178 14.52 40.74 7.41
N LEU A 179 15.16 39.61 7.15
CA LEU A 179 14.85 38.72 6.03
C LEU A 179 15.13 37.27 6.45
N ARG A 180 14.07 36.57 6.87
CA ARG A 180 14.08 35.11 7.04
C ARG A 180 13.98 34.43 5.68
N ILE A 181 14.45 33.19 5.58
CA ILE A 181 14.43 32.42 4.35
C ILE A 181 13.74 31.09 4.64
N GLY A 182 12.43 31.02 4.38
CA GLY A 182 11.66 29.77 4.42
C GLY A 182 11.88 28.95 3.16
N THR A 183 11.52 29.54 2.03
CA THR A 183 11.59 28.94 0.69
C THR A 183 12.49 29.77 -0.23
N LEU A 184 13.10 29.09 -1.18
CA LEU A 184 13.90 29.69 -2.26
C LEU A 184 13.37 29.16 -3.60
N GLN A 185 13.13 30.04 -4.56
CA GLN A 185 12.90 29.66 -5.96
C GLN A 185 13.64 30.65 -6.87
N ILE A 186 14.17 30.18 -7.99
CA ILE A 186 14.83 31.04 -8.98
C ILE A 186 14.21 30.73 -10.35
N PRO A 187 13.05 31.33 -10.69
CA PRO A 187 12.29 30.93 -11.90
C PRO A 187 13.08 31.07 -13.20
N GLY A 188 14.01 32.04 -13.27
CA GLY A 188 14.91 32.21 -14.40
C GLY A 188 16.07 31.22 -14.48
N LEU A 189 16.27 30.31 -13.52
CA LEU A 189 17.42 29.40 -13.50
C LEU A 189 17.19 28.18 -14.40
N ALA A 190 17.12 28.37 -15.73
CA ALA A 190 17.20 27.25 -16.66
C ALA A 190 18.58 26.60 -16.55
N LEU A 191 18.64 25.40 -15.98
CA LEU A 191 19.87 24.62 -15.83
C LEU A 191 20.19 23.86 -17.11
N LEU A 192 19.16 23.47 -17.87
CA LEU A 192 19.29 22.82 -19.17
C LEU A 192 18.38 23.51 -20.19
N SER A 193 18.85 23.60 -21.43
CA SER A 193 18.03 23.91 -22.60
C SER A 193 18.59 23.29 -23.87
N VAL A 194 17.69 23.02 -24.81
CA VAL A 194 17.97 22.63 -26.19
C VAL A 194 17.25 23.57 -27.15
N ARG A 195 17.89 23.83 -28.29
CA ARG A 195 17.54 24.93 -29.19
C ARG A 195 17.25 24.43 -30.61
N SER A 196 16.40 25.15 -31.34
CA SER A 196 15.98 24.81 -32.70
C SER A 196 17.07 24.88 -33.78
N ASP A 197 18.28 25.31 -33.43
CA ASP A 197 19.46 25.30 -34.29
C ASP A 197 20.37 24.07 -34.04
N GLN A 198 19.95 23.15 -33.16
CA GLN A 198 20.64 21.89 -32.87
C GLN A 198 19.89 20.71 -33.51
N PRO A 199 20.58 19.71 -34.07
CA PRO A 199 19.94 18.54 -34.69
C PRO A 199 19.22 17.69 -33.63
N GLY A 200 18.01 17.21 -33.94
CA GLY A 200 17.25 16.32 -33.04
C GLY A 200 16.86 16.94 -31.70
N ALA A 201 16.86 18.27 -31.58
CA ALA A 201 16.60 18.98 -30.31
C ALA A 201 15.23 18.62 -29.72
N ALA A 202 15.23 17.99 -28.55
CA ALA A 202 14.01 17.53 -27.88
C ALA A 202 14.10 17.65 -26.35
N LEU A 203 12.96 17.95 -25.72
CA LEU A 203 12.77 17.88 -24.27
C LEU A 203 11.63 16.89 -23.97
N LEU A 204 11.88 15.92 -23.08
CA LEU A 204 10.87 14.98 -22.60
C LEU A 204 10.65 15.23 -21.10
N ALA A 205 9.49 15.77 -20.75
CA ALA A 205 9.07 15.99 -19.38
C ALA A 205 8.02 14.95 -18.96
N ALA A 206 8.06 14.50 -17.70
CA ALA A 206 7.13 13.54 -17.14
C ALA A 206 6.50 14.05 -15.85
N ARG A 207 5.17 14.11 -15.86
CA ARG A 207 4.32 14.31 -14.69
C ARG A 207 3.94 12.97 -14.07
N ILE A 208 3.73 12.95 -12.76
CA ILE A 208 2.97 11.87 -12.12
C ILE A 208 1.51 12.05 -12.51
N ASP A 209 1.02 11.13 -13.34
CA ASP A 209 -0.39 10.95 -13.69
C ASP A 209 -0.77 9.46 -13.46
N LEU A 210 -1.99 9.22 -12.98
CA LEU A 210 -2.51 7.91 -12.58
C LEU A 210 -3.69 7.42 -13.46
N ASP A 211 -4.06 8.20 -14.47
CA ASP A 211 -5.15 7.90 -15.40
C ASP A 211 -4.65 7.02 -16.54
N LYS A 212 -5.14 5.78 -16.62
CA LYS A 212 -4.72 4.80 -17.65
C LYS A 212 -5.21 5.12 -19.07
N ALA A 213 -5.88 6.25 -19.28
CA ALA A 213 -6.24 6.79 -20.58
C ALA A 213 -5.37 7.98 -21.04
N LYS A 214 -4.51 8.53 -20.16
CA LYS A 214 -3.59 9.64 -20.45
C LYS A 214 -2.15 9.16 -20.69
N SER A 215 -1.23 10.11 -20.71
CA SER A 215 0.21 9.95 -20.52
C SER A 215 0.68 11.05 -19.57
N GLY A 216 1.51 10.72 -18.58
CA GLY A 216 2.25 11.72 -17.80
C GLY A 216 3.37 12.38 -18.60
N ASP A 217 3.80 11.76 -19.70
CA ASP A 217 4.92 12.23 -20.53
C ASP A 217 4.45 13.22 -21.60
N THR A 218 5.20 14.32 -21.73
CA THR A 218 5.08 15.36 -22.76
C THR A 218 6.42 15.48 -23.48
N LEU A 219 6.43 15.19 -24.79
CA LEU A 219 7.58 15.39 -25.67
C LEU A 219 7.44 16.73 -26.40
N VAL A 220 8.48 17.55 -26.35
CA VAL A 220 8.62 18.81 -27.09
C VAL A 220 9.76 18.67 -28.07
N GLU A 221 9.45 18.50 -29.35
CA GLU A 221 10.43 18.59 -30.45
C GLU A 221 10.64 20.06 -30.82
N VAL A 222 11.90 20.51 -30.85
CA VAL A 222 12.27 21.93 -30.91
C VAL A 222 12.74 22.30 -32.31
N THR A 223 11.87 22.99 -33.03
CA THR A 223 12.06 23.50 -34.40
C THR A 223 11.85 25.01 -34.41
N ALA A 224 12.20 25.71 -35.50
CA ALA A 224 12.01 27.16 -35.64
C ALA A 224 10.53 27.59 -35.41
N ASP A 225 9.60 26.71 -35.78
CA ASP A 225 8.15 26.92 -35.74
C ASP A 225 7.49 26.39 -34.45
N THR A 226 8.24 25.72 -33.56
CA THR A 226 7.67 25.18 -32.32
C THR A 226 7.05 26.32 -31.48
N PRO A 227 5.77 26.19 -31.05
CA PRO A 227 5.07 27.25 -30.33
C PRO A 227 5.75 27.68 -29.03
N VAL A 228 5.64 28.97 -28.70
CA VAL A 228 6.08 29.53 -27.41
C VAL A 228 4.98 29.32 -26.37
N GLU A 229 5.35 28.74 -25.23
CA GLU A 229 4.47 28.54 -24.08
C GLU A 229 4.38 29.83 -23.25
N THR A 230 3.16 30.30 -22.97
CA THR A 230 2.93 31.57 -22.25
C THR A 230 3.22 31.48 -20.74
N ALA A 231 3.32 30.27 -20.20
CA ALA A 231 3.70 29.97 -18.82
C ALA A 231 4.47 28.63 -18.79
N PRO A 232 5.36 28.42 -17.82
CA PRO A 232 6.04 27.13 -17.64
C PRO A 232 5.07 26.05 -17.15
N THR A 233 5.34 24.79 -17.52
CA THR A 233 4.60 23.61 -17.05
C THR A 233 5.46 22.78 -16.10
N GLY A 234 4.89 22.38 -14.96
CA GLY A 234 5.59 21.60 -13.95
C GLY A 234 5.70 20.11 -14.29
N CYS A 235 6.77 19.46 -13.87
CA CYS A 235 7.01 18.02 -14.00
C CYS A 235 7.78 17.46 -12.80
N ALA A 236 7.70 16.13 -12.61
CA ALA A 236 8.41 15.41 -11.55
C ALA A 236 9.78 14.89 -12.03
N TYR A 237 9.93 14.68 -13.34
CA TYR A 237 11.16 14.26 -14.02
C TYR A 237 11.22 14.93 -15.40
N ALA A 238 12.40 15.24 -15.90
CA ALA A 238 12.59 15.67 -17.29
C ALA A 238 14.02 15.43 -17.77
N VAL A 239 14.15 15.30 -19.09
CA VAL A 239 15.42 15.11 -19.80
C VAL A 239 15.42 15.93 -21.09
N VAL A 240 16.61 16.25 -21.61
CA VAL A 240 16.80 16.90 -22.90
C VAL A 240 17.79 16.11 -23.77
N ALA A 241 17.65 16.21 -25.09
CA ALA A 241 18.56 15.59 -26.04
C ALA A 241 18.69 16.40 -27.34
N THR A 242 19.76 16.12 -28.05
CA THR A 242 20.03 16.42 -29.46
C THR A 242 20.61 15.14 -30.08
N ASP A 243 20.68 15.01 -31.40
CA ASP A 243 21.33 13.86 -32.08
C ASP A 243 22.87 13.77 -31.79
N GLN A 244 23.40 14.61 -30.89
CA GLN A 244 24.82 14.72 -30.53
C GLN A 244 25.10 14.60 -29.02
N LEU A 245 24.21 15.09 -28.16
CA LEU A 245 24.34 15.07 -26.70
C LEU A 245 22.97 15.04 -26.01
N ALA A 246 22.92 14.28 -24.91
CA ALA A 246 21.79 14.14 -24.00
C ALA A 246 22.15 14.70 -22.61
N ALA A 247 21.15 15.17 -21.86
CA ALA A 247 21.35 15.56 -20.47
C ALA A 247 20.08 15.44 -19.61
N ALA A 248 20.30 15.29 -18.31
CA ALA A 248 19.25 15.16 -17.31
C ALA A 248 19.60 15.93 -16.02
N VAL A 249 18.60 16.17 -15.18
CA VAL A 249 18.76 16.90 -13.91
C VAL A 249 17.95 16.26 -12.77
N ASP A 250 18.58 16.14 -11.60
CA ASP A 250 17.90 15.92 -10.31
C ASP A 250 18.08 17.13 -9.40
N ALA A 251 17.10 17.42 -8.54
CA ALA A 251 17.18 18.46 -7.53
C ALA A 251 16.41 18.08 -6.26
N ASN A 252 16.84 18.52 -5.08
CA ASN A 252 16.04 18.40 -3.84
C ASN A 252 14.97 19.50 -3.72
N THR A 253 14.43 19.94 -4.85
CA THR A 253 13.27 20.83 -4.90
C THR A 253 12.06 20.14 -4.27
N VAL A 254 11.37 20.92 -3.43
CA VAL A 254 10.22 20.50 -2.64
C VAL A 254 9.44 21.76 -2.27
N TYR A 255 8.16 21.79 -2.64
CA TYR A 255 7.25 22.90 -2.32
C TYR A 255 6.80 22.80 -0.87
N ASP A 256 6.75 23.93 -0.17
CA ASP A 256 6.28 23.96 1.22
C ASP A 256 4.78 23.64 1.30
N THR A 257 4.00 24.30 0.45
CA THR A 257 2.54 24.13 0.32
C THR A 257 2.16 23.93 -1.17
N PRO A 258 2.34 22.72 -1.73
CA PRO A 258 2.00 22.46 -3.13
C PRO A 258 0.49 22.51 -3.38
N SER A 259 0.12 22.96 -4.58
CA SER A 259 -1.26 22.98 -5.07
C SER A 259 -1.31 22.91 -6.60
N GLY A 260 -2.46 22.46 -7.13
CA GLY A 260 -2.74 22.42 -8.57
C GLY A 260 -1.62 21.75 -9.38
N ALA A 261 -0.98 22.50 -10.28
CA ALA A 261 0.08 22.02 -11.15
C ALA A 261 1.28 21.40 -10.41
N THR A 262 1.54 21.78 -9.15
CA THR A 262 2.69 21.34 -8.34
C THR A 262 2.42 20.13 -7.44
N ALA A 263 1.16 19.73 -7.28
CA ALA A 263 0.79 18.57 -6.45
C ALA A 263 1.32 17.25 -7.04
N TRP A 264 1.47 16.23 -6.17
CA TRP A 264 2.09 14.94 -6.52
C TRP A 264 3.52 15.11 -7.07
N GLU A 265 4.33 15.92 -6.39
CA GLU A 265 5.71 16.28 -6.74
C GLU A 265 5.91 16.88 -8.14
N ASN A 266 4.83 17.22 -8.86
CA ASN A 266 4.86 17.80 -10.21
C ASN A 266 5.35 19.25 -10.26
N GLY A 267 5.79 19.82 -9.14
CA GLY A 267 6.52 21.09 -9.10
C GLY A 267 8.05 20.92 -9.12
N ARG A 268 8.58 19.69 -9.01
CA ARG A 268 10.03 19.44 -8.80
C ARG A 268 10.89 20.14 -9.85
N LEU A 269 10.47 20.10 -11.10
CA LEU A 269 11.07 20.80 -12.23
C LEU A 269 9.99 21.56 -13.02
N TRP A 270 10.39 22.56 -13.80
CA TRP A 270 9.54 23.33 -14.71
C TRP A 270 10.15 23.33 -16.11
N HIS A 271 9.36 22.99 -17.12
CA HIS A 271 9.74 23.17 -18.52
C HIS A 271 9.02 24.36 -19.16
N GLN A 272 9.68 25.04 -20.10
CA GLN A 272 9.03 26.07 -20.93
C GLN A 272 9.73 26.22 -22.28
N THR A 273 8.94 26.32 -23.34
CA THR A 273 9.36 26.62 -24.70
C THR A 273 9.27 28.12 -24.95
N VAL A 274 10.39 28.76 -25.25
CA VAL A 274 10.48 30.23 -25.39
C VAL A 274 11.27 30.65 -26.63
N ARG A 275 11.12 31.91 -27.03
CA ARG A 275 11.87 32.52 -28.14
C ARG A 275 13.19 33.10 -27.62
N GLY A 276 14.31 32.65 -28.17
CA GLY A 276 15.63 33.28 -28.01
C GLY A 276 15.97 34.16 -29.21
N ASP A 277 17.22 34.65 -29.27
CA ASP A 277 17.70 35.43 -30.41
C ASP A 277 18.06 34.50 -31.58
N GLY A 278 17.23 34.51 -32.63
CA GLY A 278 17.38 33.64 -33.80
C GLY A 278 16.93 32.18 -33.65
N PHE A 279 16.54 31.72 -32.45
CA PHE A 279 16.14 30.33 -32.18
C PHE A 279 14.93 30.19 -31.24
N VAL A 280 14.34 29.00 -31.20
CA VAL A 280 13.44 28.55 -30.13
C VAL A 280 14.23 27.72 -29.15
N ALA A 281 13.92 27.79 -27.86
CA ALA A 281 14.54 26.96 -26.83
C ALA A 281 13.49 26.32 -25.93
N ALA A 282 13.54 24.99 -25.79
CA ALA A 282 12.88 24.30 -24.68
C ALA A 282 13.85 24.31 -23.49
N ARG A 283 13.41 24.88 -22.37
CA ARG A 283 14.21 25.14 -21.17
C ARG A 283 13.69 24.35 -19.99
N LEU A 284 14.58 23.99 -19.07
CA LEU A 284 14.30 23.20 -17.88
C LEU A 284 14.93 23.86 -16.65
N ALA A 285 14.08 24.25 -15.69
CA ALA A 285 14.44 24.95 -14.46
C ALA A 285 14.01 24.15 -13.21
N PRO A 286 14.67 24.33 -12.06
CA PRO A 286 14.24 23.75 -10.79
C PRO A 286 13.00 24.47 -10.24
N GLY A 287 12.15 23.74 -9.52
CA GLY A 287 11.07 24.30 -8.72
C GLY A 287 11.52 25.04 -7.46
N GLN A 288 10.58 25.23 -6.54
CA GLN A 288 10.86 25.74 -5.20
C GLN A 288 11.68 24.72 -4.38
N TRP A 289 12.62 25.22 -3.59
CA TRP A 289 13.23 24.50 -2.47
C TRP A 289 12.69 25.05 -1.15
N THR A 290 12.44 24.18 -0.17
CA THR A 290 12.04 24.57 1.19
C THR A 290 13.22 24.35 2.13
N HIS A 291 13.80 25.44 2.64
CA HIS A 291 14.87 25.41 3.64
C HIS A 291 14.32 25.42 5.07
N ARG A 292 13.19 26.10 5.28
CA ARG A 292 12.44 26.12 6.53
C ARG A 292 10.94 26.23 6.21
N ALA A 293 10.20 25.17 6.50
CA ALA A 293 8.78 25.07 6.21
C ALA A 293 7.91 25.91 7.15
N ALA A 294 6.73 26.33 6.68
CA ALA A 294 5.72 26.99 7.50
C ALA A 294 5.41 26.16 8.76
N GLY A 295 5.47 26.81 9.92
CA GLY A 295 5.28 26.21 11.24
C GLY A 295 6.58 25.72 11.93
N GLN A 296 7.69 25.54 11.22
CA GLN A 296 8.95 25.14 11.85
C GLN A 296 9.53 26.21 12.80
N ARG A 297 10.32 25.75 13.77
CA ARG A 297 11.11 26.61 14.65
C ARG A 297 12.18 27.38 13.86
N VAL A 298 12.58 28.55 14.38
CA VAL A 298 13.61 29.42 13.77
C VAL A 298 15.02 28.81 13.80
N ASP A 299 15.25 27.77 14.62
CA ASP A 299 16.48 26.97 14.65
C ASP A 299 16.37 25.63 13.90
N ALA A 300 15.19 25.25 13.41
CA ALA A 300 14.99 24.06 12.58
C ALA A 300 15.09 24.41 11.09
N THR A 301 15.84 23.62 10.33
CA THR A 301 16.00 23.74 8.88
C THR A 301 16.08 22.36 8.23
N ASP A 302 15.76 22.33 6.93
CA ASP A 302 15.84 21.16 6.06
C ASP A 302 17.05 21.28 5.09
N PRO A 303 17.43 20.18 4.39
CA PRO A 303 18.67 20.11 3.62
C PRO A 303 18.86 21.25 2.61
N LEU A 304 20.09 21.74 2.48
CA LEU A 304 20.41 22.89 1.62
C LEU A 304 20.05 22.62 0.14
N PRO A 305 19.53 23.62 -0.58
CA PRO A 305 19.20 23.50 -2.01
C PRO A 305 20.37 22.99 -2.88
N TYR A 306 20.10 22.00 -3.72
CA TYR A 306 20.97 21.58 -4.82
C TYR A 306 20.16 21.20 -6.07
N ALA A 307 20.85 21.23 -7.21
CA ALA A 307 20.49 20.55 -8.44
C ALA A 307 21.77 20.00 -9.10
N THR A 308 21.72 18.77 -9.61
CA THR A 308 22.83 18.13 -10.32
C THR A 308 22.41 17.86 -11.75
N VAL A 309 23.13 18.42 -12.71
CA VAL A 309 23.02 18.09 -14.12
C VAL A 309 24.03 17.00 -14.46
N ILE A 310 23.65 16.05 -15.32
CA ILE A 310 24.56 15.11 -15.95
C ILE A 310 24.37 15.15 -17.47
N VAL A 311 25.48 15.25 -18.21
CA VAL A 311 25.52 15.24 -19.68
C VAL A 311 26.01 13.86 -20.14
N THR A 312 25.66 13.44 -21.36
CA THR A 312 26.12 12.18 -21.95
C THR A 312 26.03 12.20 -23.48
N GLY A 313 26.81 11.35 -24.16
CA GLY A 313 26.46 10.84 -25.50
C GLY A 313 25.67 9.53 -25.39
N ASP A 314 25.66 8.74 -26.47
CA ASP A 314 25.10 7.38 -26.52
C ASP A 314 25.53 6.54 -25.30
N ARG A 315 24.54 5.98 -24.58
CA ARG A 315 24.71 4.99 -23.51
C ARG A 315 24.03 3.67 -23.83
N ASN A 316 22.99 3.69 -24.65
CA ASN A 316 22.19 2.52 -24.94
C ASN A 316 22.80 1.65 -26.06
N GLY A 317 23.67 2.22 -26.89
CA GLY A 317 24.44 1.57 -27.96
C GLY A 317 23.68 1.38 -29.27
N ASP A 318 22.64 2.16 -29.53
CA ASP A 318 21.90 2.15 -30.81
C ASP A 318 22.48 3.12 -31.87
N GLY A 319 23.54 3.86 -31.54
CA GLY A 319 24.20 4.79 -32.45
C GLY A 319 23.49 6.14 -32.59
N ARG A 320 22.54 6.45 -31.70
CA ARG A 320 21.90 7.76 -31.57
C ARG A 320 22.26 8.38 -30.23
N THR A 321 21.68 9.54 -29.94
CA THR A 321 21.64 10.08 -28.58
C THR A 321 20.26 10.67 -28.39
N ASP A 322 19.46 10.09 -27.48
CA ASP A 322 18.08 10.51 -27.26
C ASP A 322 17.70 10.58 -25.77
N TRP A 323 16.41 10.73 -25.50
CA TRP A 323 15.87 10.80 -24.14
C TRP A 323 16.17 9.55 -23.30
N GLN A 324 16.42 8.38 -23.93
CA GLN A 324 16.78 7.14 -23.25
C GLN A 324 18.19 7.22 -22.69
N ASP A 325 19.16 7.76 -23.44
CA ASP A 325 20.53 7.95 -22.96
C ASP A 325 20.57 8.96 -21.80
N ALA A 326 19.79 10.04 -21.94
CA ALA A 326 19.56 10.99 -20.86
C ALA A 326 18.94 10.32 -19.62
N ALA A 327 17.97 9.41 -19.82
CA ALA A 327 17.32 8.68 -18.73
C ALA A 327 18.22 7.61 -18.10
N ILE A 328 19.11 6.96 -18.86
CA ILE A 328 20.17 6.09 -18.32
C ILE A 328 21.12 6.96 -17.47
N ALA A 329 21.57 8.11 -17.98
CA ALA A 329 22.43 9.03 -17.23
C ALA A 329 21.77 9.59 -15.97
N LEU A 330 20.45 9.84 -16.00
CA LEU A 330 19.70 10.30 -14.84
C LEU A 330 19.75 9.29 -13.67
N ARG A 331 19.84 7.98 -13.94
CA ARG A 331 20.04 6.96 -12.89
C ARG A 331 21.31 7.20 -12.07
N ASP A 332 22.37 7.73 -12.68
CA ASP A 332 23.65 8.01 -12.01
C ASP A 332 23.55 9.09 -10.90
N ILE A 333 22.45 9.86 -10.86
CA ILE A 333 22.29 11.02 -9.97
C ILE A 333 20.96 11.03 -9.17
N LEU A 334 20.05 10.08 -9.45
CA LEU A 334 18.80 9.95 -8.71
C LEU A 334 19.00 9.25 -7.34
N PRO A 335 18.20 9.59 -6.31
CA PRO A 335 18.14 8.80 -5.09
C PRO A 335 17.51 7.43 -5.35
N VAL A 336 18.18 6.36 -4.92
CA VAL A 336 17.65 4.99 -4.93
C VAL A 336 16.81 4.77 -3.66
N PRO A 337 15.58 4.22 -3.76
CA PRO A 337 14.80 3.87 -2.57
C PRO A 337 15.47 2.76 -1.73
N LEU A 338 15.40 2.85 -0.41
CA LEU A 338 15.88 1.77 0.46
C LEU A 338 15.11 0.47 0.14
N GLY A 339 15.84 -0.62 -0.07
CA GLY A 339 15.26 -1.94 -0.39
C GLY A 339 14.95 -2.19 -1.87
N ALA A 340 15.25 -1.24 -2.76
CA ALA A 340 14.93 -1.34 -4.19
C ALA A 340 15.68 -2.45 -4.95
N ASP A 341 16.94 -2.73 -4.59
CA ASP A 341 17.78 -3.75 -5.24
C ASP A 341 17.15 -5.16 -5.23
N ASP A 342 16.30 -5.44 -4.24
CA ASP A 342 15.61 -6.70 -3.99
C ASP A 342 14.14 -6.70 -4.47
N GLN A 343 13.63 -5.61 -5.06
CA GLN A 343 12.19 -5.49 -5.39
C GLN A 343 11.72 -6.57 -6.37
N HIS A 344 12.58 -6.99 -7.30
CA HIS A 344 12.29 -8.07 -8.25
C HIS A 344 12.15 -9.45 -7.59
N LEU A 345 12.65 -9.64 -6.37
CA LEU A 345 12.52 -10.89 -5.62
C LEU A 345 11.15 -11.01 -4.94
N ARG A 346 10.49 -9.90 -4.63
CA ARG A 346 9.18 -9.84 -3.94
C ARG A 346 8.03 -10.25 -4.87
N VAL A 347 7.99 -11.53 -5.25
CA VAL A 347 7.04 -12.04 -6.26
C VAL A 347 5.63 -12.24 -5.69
N VAL A 348 5.50 -12.47 -4.39
CA VAL A 348 4.20 -12.84 -3.77
C VAL A 348 3.75 -11.81 -2.73
N PRO A 349 3.14 -10.68 -3.13
CA PRO A 349 2.44 -9.79 -2.22
C PRO A 349 1.09 -10.38 -1.78
N HIS A 350 0.78 -10.28 -0.48
CA HIS A 350 -0.49 -10.74 0.11
C HIS A 350 -0.82 -9.94 1.39
N ILE A 351 -2.10 -9.91 1.78
CA ILE A 351 -2.60 -9.20 2.97
C ILE A 351 -3.34 -10.17 3.90
N PRO A 352 -2.68 -10.66 4.97
CA PRO A 352 -3.35 -11.22 6.13
C PRO A 352 -4.18 -10.13 6.83
N PHE A 353 -5.50 -10.33 6.86
CA PHE A 353 -6.43 -9.29 7.27
C PHE A 353 -7.10 -9.58 8.62
N ASN A 354 -7.04 -8.61 9.54
CA ASN A 354 -7.74 -8.65 10.83
C ASN A 354 -8.60 -7.40 11.01
N PHE A 355 -9.82 -7.58 11.52
CA PHE A 355 -10.79 -6.50 11.69
C PHE A 355 -11.76 -6.77 12.84
N ALA A 356 -12.32 -5.70 13.42
CA ALA A 356 -13.52 -5.73 14.26
C ALA A 356 -13.50 -6.76 15.42
N SER A 357 -12.35 -6.92 16.11
CA SER A 357 -12.12 -7.90 17.19
C SER A 357 -12.13 -9.38 16.75
N GLN A 358 -12.39 -9.68 15.47
CA GLN A 358 -12.63 -11.04 14.99
C GLN A 358 -11.36 -11.91 14.90
N ALA A 359 -10.17 -11.29 14.91
CA ALA A 359 -8.86 -11.95 14.80
C ALA A 359 -8.85 -13.10 13.77
N THR A 360 -9.29 -12.79 12.54
CA THR A 360 -9.50 -13.72 11.43
C THR A 360 -8.21 -14.36 10.93
N ASN A 361 -7.07 -13.68 11.06
CA ASN A 361 -5.74 -14.20 10.74
C ASN A 361 -4.77 -13.89 11.91
N PRO A 362 -4.80 -14.64 13.02
CA PRO A 362 -3.86 -14.47 14.13
C PRO A 362 -2.41 -14.66 13.66
N PHE A 363 -1.44 -13.97 14.27
CA PHE A 363 -0.08 -13.89 13.71
C PHE A 363 0.60 -15.27 13.51
N LEU A 364 0.36 -16.24 14.41
CA LEU A 364 0.90 -17.60 14.27
C LEU A 364 0.15 -18.46 13.24
N ALA A 365 -1.09 -18.13 12.88
CA ALA A 365 -1.77 -18.74 11.72
C ALA A 365 -1.24 -18.16 10.40
N THR A 366 -0.96 -16.85 10.36
CA THR A 366 -0.24 -16.21 9.25
C THR A 366 1.16 -16.81 9.05
N LEU A 367 1.85 -17.26 10.10
CA LEU A 367 3.13 -17.96 9.96
C LEU A 367 2.98 -19.29 9.19
N ASP A 368 1.93 -20.06 9.47
CA ASP A 368 1.60 -21.25 8.69
C ASP A 368 1.16 -20.88 7.25
N HIS A 369 0.50 -19.74 7.02
CA HIS A 369 0.23 -19.28 5.65
C HIS A 369 1.50 -18.91 4.87
N VAL A 370 2.45 -18.20 5.50
CA VAL A 370 3.77 -17.87 4.95
C VAL A 370 4.56 -19.14 4.59
N LYS A 371 4.52 -20.17 5.45
CA LYS A 371 5.09 -21.50 5.16
C LYS A 371 4.44 -22.18 3.96
N ARG A 372 3.10 -22.18 3.89
CA ARG A 372 2.31 -22.74 2.79
C ARG A 372 2.61 -22.06 1.45
N ILE A 373 2.78 -20.73 1.43
CA ILE A 373 3.18 -19.97 0.24
C ILE A 373 4.61 -20.32 -0.19
N CYS A 374 5.54 -20.41 0.75
CA CYS A 374 6.93 -20.80 0.47
C CYS A 374 7.02 -22.21 -0.15
N LEU A 375 6.33 -23.20 0.43
CA LEU A 375 6.21 -24.54 -0.15
C LEU A 375 5.61 -24.48 -1.56
N ALA A 376 4.46 -23.81 -1.72
CA ALA A 376 3.73 -23.74 -2.99
C ALA A 376 4.47 -23.00 -4.12
N THR A 377 5.56 -22.30 -3.81
CA THR A 377 6.36 -21.54 -4.78
C THR A 377 7.80 -22.02 -4.92
N ASP A 378 8.20 -23.07 -4.21
CA ASP A 378 9.62 -23.47 -4.08
C ASP A 378 10.51 -22.34 -3.52
N GLY A 379 9.97 -21.55 -2.58
CA GLY A 379 10.67 -20.43 -1.94
C GLY A 379 10.90 -19.22 -2.84
N LEU A 380 9.86 -18.75 -3.55
CA LEU A 380 9.84 -17.36 -4.02
C LEU A 380 9.72 -16.42 -2.81
N ARG A 381 10.30 -15.21 -2.88
CA ARG A 381 10.21 -14.26 -1.76
C ARG A 381 8.82 -13.58 -1.75
N GLN A 382 8.27 -13.45 -0.55
CA GLN A 382 6.94 -12.94 -0.26
C GLN A 382 7.00 -11.49 0.22
N PHE A 383 5.88 -10.80 0.15
CA PHE A 383 5.67 -9.49 0.76
C PHE A 383 4.37 -9.54 1.58
N THR A 384 4.50 -9.83 2.87
CA THR A 384 3.36 -9.99 3.78
C THR A 384 2.99 -8.65 4.40
N LEU A 385 1.90 -8.03 3.93
CA LEU A 385 1.38 -6.78 4.47
C LEU A 385 0.32 -7.03 5.55
N LEU A 386 0.71 -6.89 6.82
CA LEU A 386 -0.13 -7.11 7.98
C LEU A 386 -1.13 -5.96 8.16
N LYS A 387 -2.34 -6.10 7.58
CA LYS A 387 -3.43 -5.12 7.70
C LYS A 387 -4.30 -5.46 8.91
N GLY A 388 -4.17 -4.64 9.95
CA GLY A 388 -4.86 -4.82 11.24
C GLY A 388 -4.02 -5.46 12.35
N TYR A 389 -2.70 -5.20 12.36
CA TYR A 389 -1.79 -5.63 13.42
C TYR A 389 -1.95 -4.87 14.76
N GLN A 390 -2.74 -3.78 14.78
CA GLN A 390 -3.01 -2.93 15.95
C GLN A 390 -4.38 -3.21 16.56
N SER A 391 -4.54 -2.92 17.86
CA SER A 391 -5.81 -2.89 18.62
C SER A 391 -6.80 -3.99 18.20
N GLU A 392 -7.99 -3.64 17.72
CA GLU A 392 -9.04 -4.59 17.32
C GLU A 392 -8.95 -5.05 15.85
N GLY A 393 -8.01 -4.48 15.08
CA GLY A 393 -7.80 -4.77 13.66
C GLY A 393 -7.43 -3.54 12.83
N HIS A 394 -7.73 -3.62 11.53
CA HIS A 394 -7.64 -2.49 10.61
C HIS A 394 -8.57 -1.38 11.09
N ASP A 395 -8.12 -0.13 10.96
CA ASP A 395 -8.95 1.07 11.15
C ASP A 395 -9.68 1.10 12.51
N SER A 396 -8.93 0.73 13.55
CA SER A 396 -9.36 0.77 14.95
C SER A 396 -8.59 1.82 15.77
N ALA A 397 -7.25 1.88 15.70
CA ALA A 397 -6.43 2.70 16.62
C ALA A 397 -5.28 3.48 15.96
N HIS A 398 -5.50 4.05 14.77
CA HIS A 398 -4.52 4.96 14.17
C HIS A 398 -4.38 6.26 14.99
N PRO A 399 -3.18 6.84 15.15
CA PRO A 399 -1.88 6.44 14.60
C PRO A 399 -0.95 5.76 15.63
N ASP A 400 -1.44 4.86 16.48
CA ASP A 400 -0.62 4.14 17.47
C ASP A 400 0.25 3.06 16.82
N TYR A 401 1.32 3.45 16.12
CA TYR A 401 2.16 2.50 15.37
C TYR A 401 2.89 1.51 16.31
N GLY A 402 3.44 2.00 17.42
CA GLY A 402 3.91 1.19 18.54
C GLY A 402 2.90 1.15 19.69
N GLY A 403 3.14 0.29 20.67
CA GLY A 403 2.41 0.24 21.95
C GLY A 403 0.98 -0.31 21.93
N ASN A 404 0.30 -0.35 20.78
CA ASN A 404 -1.11 -0.78 20.67
C ASN A 404 -1.30 -1.98 19.73
N TYR A 405 -0.60 -3.08 19.99
CA TYR A 405 -0.66 -4.31 19.18
C TYR A 405 -1.94 -5.13 19.40
N ASN A 406 -2.40 -5.81 18.34
CA ASN A 406 -3.64 -6.57 18.35
C ASN A 406 -3.56 -7.81 19.27
N ARG A 407 -4.03 -7.63 20.51
CA ARG A 407 -4.00 -8.65 21.57
C ARG A 407 -4.80 -9.90 21.17
N ARG A 408 -5.97 -9.72 20.55
CA ARG A 408 -6.83 -10.82 20.08
C ARG A 408 -6.19 -11.62 18.95
N ALA A 409 -5.29 -11.04 18.15
CA ALA A 409 -4.47 -11.75 17.16
C ALA A 409 -3.18 -12.39 17.73
N GLY A 410 -2.85 -12.15 19.01
CA GLY A 410 -1.66 -12.69 19.70
C GLY A 410 -0.70 -11.64 20.27
N GLY A 411 -0.93 -10.35 19.98
CA GLY A 411 -0.12 -9.24 20.46
C GLY A 411 1.34 -9.27 19.97
N LEU A 412 2.20 -8.49 20.64
CA LEU A 412 3.60 -8.29 20.24
C LEU A 412 4.45 -9.58 20.27
N ALA A 413 4.15 -10.51 21.19
CA ALA A 413 4.91 -11.76 21.31
C ALA A 413 4.71 -12.69 20.09
N ASP A 414 3.47 -12.88 19.67
CA ASP A 414 3.14 -13.68 18.49
C ASP A 414 3.53 -12.96 17.19
N LEU A 415 3.39 -11.63 17.13
CA LEU A 415 3.88 -10.79 16.02
C LEU A 415 5.40 -10.96 15.84
N ASN A 416 6.19 -10.76 16.89
CA ASN A 416 7.65 -10.90 16.82
C ASN A 416 8.09 -12.35 16.55
N THR A 417 7.25 -13.34 16.85
CA THR A 417 7.48 -14.75 16.49
C THR A 417 7.21 -15.02 15.00
N LEU A 418 6.09 -14.51 14.46
CA LEU A 418 5.80 -14.49 13.03
C LEU A 418 6.93 -13.82 12.24
N LEU A 419 7.37 -12.63 12.67
CA LEU A 419 8.41 -11.84 12.02
C LEU A 419 9.72 -12.63 11.89
N ARG A 420 10.26 -13.18 13.00
CA ARG A 420 11.48 -13.98 12.95
C ARG A 420 11.33 -15.23 12.10
N ALA A 421 10.36 -16.08 12.41
CA ALA A 421 10.22 -17.38 11.76
C ALA A 421 9.93 -17.22 10.26
N GLY A 422 9.11 -16.24 9.88
CA GLY A 422 8.74 -15.97 8.48
C GLY A 422 9.91 -15.61 7.56
N THR A 423 10.99 -15.01 8.07
CA THR A 423 12.20 -14.77 7.26
C THR A 423 12.85 -16.06 6.75
N THR A 424 12.83 -17.12 7.57
CA THR A 424 13.34 -18.46 7.17
C THR A 424 12.47 -19.12 6.10
N TRP A 425 11.24 -18.63 5.90
CA TRP A 425 10.30 -19.00 4.84
C TRP A 425 10.22 -17.93 3.74
N HIS A 426 11.23 -17.08 3.64
CA HIS A 426 11.42 -16.05 2.61
C HIS A 426 10.31 -14.99 2.56
N SER A 427 9.77 -14.53 3.69
CA SER A 427 8.89 -13.34 3.70
C SER A 427 9.62 -12.06 4.13
N ASP A 428 9.45 -10.99 3.34
CA ASP A 428 9.65 -9.61 3.78
C ASP A 428 8.33 -9.07 4.37
N PHE A 429 8.37 -8.49 5.57
CA PHE A 429 7.17 -8.02 6.27
C PHE A 429 6.94 -6.50 6.17
N ALA A 430 5.66 -6.14 6.03
CA ALA A 430 5.18 -4.77 6.15
C ALA A 430 3.99 -4.68 7.12
N VAL A 431 3.81 -3.52 7.75
CA VAL A 431 2.58 -3.19 8.52
C VAL A 431 1.81 -2.06 7.87
N HIS A 432 0.48 -2.15 7.94
CA HIS A 432 -0.44 -1.08 7.53
C HIS A 432 -0.51 0.01 8.58
N VAL A 433 -0.25 1.26 8.21
CA VAL A 433 -0.33 2.44 9.09
C VAL A 433 -1.00 3.60 8.38
N ASN A 434 -1.71 4.45 9.13
CA ASN A 434 -2.37 5.65 8.60
C ASN A 434 -1.81 6.90 9.30
N ALA A 435 -1.50 7.93 8.52
CA ALA A 435 -0.99 9.22 8.99
C ALA A 435 -1.90 10.39 8.56
N THR A 436 -3.13 10.08 8.14
CA THR A 436 -4.14 11.00 7.61
C THR A 436 -5.24 11.25 8.64
N GLU A 437 -5.65 10.22 9.39
CA GLU A 437 -6.76 10.27 10.34
C GLU A 437 -6.49 9.47 11.63
N SER A 438 -7.22 9.79 12.70
CA SER A 438 -7.12 9.11 14.00
C SER A 438 -8.49 8.86 14.63
N TYR A 439 -8.62 7.75 15.37
CA TYR A 439 -9.84 7.36 16.07
C TYR A 439 -9.75 7.73 17.56
N PRO A 440 -10.86 8.14 18.23
CA PRO A 440 -10.88 8.54 19.64
C PRO A 440 -10.21 7.56 20.62
N VAL A 441 -10.24 6.26 20.31
CA VAL A 441 -9.68 5.17 21.11
C VAL A 441 -8.14 5.08 21.10
N ALA A 442 -7.46 5.68 20.11
CA ALA A 442 -6.01 5.64 20.01
C ALA A 442 -5.32 6.42 21.15
N HIS A 443 -4.25 5.88 21.73
CA HIS A 443 -3.50 6.53 22.82
C HIS A 443 -2.89 7.87 22.39
N ALA A 444 -2.56 8.03 21.09
CA ALA A 444 -2.09 9.30 20.53
C ALA A 444 -3.21 10.34 20.29
N PHE A 445 -4.49 9.95 20.40
CA PHE A 445 -5.62 10.83 20.07
C PHE A 445 -5.69 12.05 21.01
N SER A 446 -5.80 13.24 20.43
CA SER A 446 -6.01 14.49 21.16
C SER A 446 -6.52 15.58 20.24
N GLU A 447 -7.22 16.59 20.79
CA GLU A 447 -7.63 17.79 20.04
C GLU A 447 -6.46 18.67 19.56
N THR A 448 -5.22 18.29 19.88
CA THR A 448 -4.00 18.92 19.35
C THR A 448 -3.37 18.08 18.24
N LEU A 449 -3.78 16.82 18.04
CA LEU A 449 -3.37 15.98 16.90
C LEU A 449 -4.37 16.07 15.74
N VAL A 450 -5.67 16.16 16.04
CA VAL A 450 -6.74 16.19 15.03
C VAL A 450 -7.57 17.46 15.06
N ASP A 451 -8.12 17.84 13.90
CA ASP A 451 -9.29 18.73 13.87
C ASP A 451 -10.56 17.90 14.12
N LYS A 452 -11.18 18.09 15.29
CA LYS A 452 -12.43 17.43 15.68
C LYS A 452 -13.65 17.85 14.86
N ASN A 453 -13.54 18.89 14.03
CA ASN A 453 -14.59 19.32 13.11
C ASN A 453 -14.45 18.63 11.74
N ASP A 454 -13.23 18.24 11.35
CA ASP A 454 -12.94 17.52 10.11
C ASP A 454 -13.06 16.01 10.30
N LYS A 455 -14.30 15.53 10.18
CA LYS A 455 -14.68 14.11 10.22
C LYS A 455 -14.21 13.39 8.97
N GLN A 456 -13.44 12.32 9.16
CA GLN A 456 -12.91 11.48 8.09
C GLN A 456 -13.72 10.18 8.00
N TRP A 457 -13.09 9.01 7.84
CA TRP A 457 -13.79 7.72 7.69
C TRP A 457 -14.70 7.37 8.88
N ASP A 458 -15.82 6.70 8.58
CA ASP A 458 -16.83 6.28 9.56
C ASP A 458 -17.16 4.80 9.33
N TRP A 459 -16.64 3.91 10.17
CA TRP A 459 -16.93 2.47 10.09
C TRP A 459 -17.20 1.80 11.44
N LEU A 460 -16.15 1.40 12.16
CA LEU A 460 -16.26 0.95 13.56
C LEU A 460 -16.53 2.15 14.47
N ASP A 461 -15.81 3.23 14.18
CA ASP A 461 -15.81 4.52 14.84
C ASP A 461 -15.73 5.64 13.80
N GLN A 462 -15.98 6.88 14.23
CA GLN A 462 -15.70 8.08 13.46
C GLN A 462 -14.23 8.48 13.69
N SER A 463 -13.42 8.50 12.64
CA SER A 463 -12.10 9.13 12.66
C SER A 463 -12.17 10.64 12.43
N TYR A 464 -11.08 11.33 12.76
CA TYR A 464 -10.89 12.76 12.57
C TYR A 464 -9.54 13.05 11.91
N ARG A 465 -9.46 14.10 11.10
CA ARG A 465 -8.27 14.46 10.31
C ARG A 465 -7.08 14.82 11.20
N ILE A 466 -5.96 14.13 11.02
CA ILE A 466 -4.66 14.50 11.64
C ILE A 466 -4.11 15.75 10.96
N ASP A 467 -3.67 16.74 11.75
CA ASP A 467 -2.80 17.81 11.26
C ASP A 467 -1.38 17.27 11.05
N ALA A 468 -1.14 16.71 9.87
CA ALA A 468 0.15 16.13 9.48
C ALA A 468 1.28 17.18 9.51
N ARG A 469 0.98 18.47 9.26
CA ARG A 469 1.99 19.55 9.31
C ARG A 469 2.47 19.74 10.75
N ARG A 470 1.56 19.87 11.71
CA ARG A 470 1.89 19.96 13.14
C ARG A 470 2.55 18.68 13.65
N ASP A 471 2.09 17.50 13.24
CA ASP A 471 2.63 16.21 13.69
C ASP A 471 4.10 16.02 13.23
N LEU A 472 4.41 16.39 11.98
CA LEU A 472 5.77 16.42 11.43
C LEU A 472 6.66 17.50 12.08
N VAL A 473 6.14 18.71 12.29
CA VAL A 473 6.89 19.82 12.92
C VAL A 473 7.24 19.51 14.38
N ALA A 474 6.33 18.89 15.14
CA ALA A 474 6.59 18.44 16.50
C ALA A 474 7.48 17.18 16.56
N GLY A 475 7.58 16.45 15.45
CA GLY A 475 8.26 15.15 15.37
C GLY A 475 7.56 14.02 16.13
N ASP A 476 6.27 14.17 16.45
CA ASP A 476 5.48 13.15 17.16
C ASP A 476 5.34 11.90 16.28
N ILE A 477 4.98 12.06 15.00
CA ILE A 477 4.98 10.99 14.00
C ILE A 477 6.30 10.22 13.92
N ALA A 478 7.43 10.92 13.97
CA ALA A 478 8.76 10.30 13.95
C ALA A 478 9.03 9.50 15.23
N ARG A 479 8.56 9.95 16.40
CA ARG A 479 8.62 9.20 17.66
C ARG A 479 7.77 7.92 17.60
N ARG A 480 6.54 7.98 17.08
CA ARG A 480 5.67 6.80 16.94
C ARG A 480 6.27 5.73 16.02
N PHE A 481 6.92 6.13 14.91
CA PHE A 481 7.64 5.19 14.04
C PHE A 481 8.91 4.61 14.68
N ALA A 482 9.64 5.41 15.47
CA ALA A 482 10.81 4.92 16.21
C ALA A 482 10.41 3.91 17.30
N GLN A 483 9.28 4.15 17.97
CA GLN A 483 8.72 3.21 18.96
C GLN A 483 8.37 1.87 18.32
N LEU A 484 7.61 1.87 17.21
CA LEU A 484 7.30 0.66 16.44
C LEU A 484 8.59 -0.14 16.16
N ARG A 485 9.63 0.52 15.64
CA ARG A 485 10.91 -0.14 15.30
C ARG A 485 11.65 -0.72 16.49
N ALA A 486 11.52 -0.12 17.67
CA ALA A 486 12.19 -0.56 18.89
C ALA A 486 11.45 -1.73 19.58
N GLU A 487 10.14 -1.84 19.38
CA GLU A 487 9.28 -2.87 19.98
C GLU A 487 9.15 -4.13 19.09
N THR A 488 9.17 -3.98 17.76
CA THR A 488 9.09 -5.11 16.83
C THR A 488 10.44 -5.72 16.45
N ASP A 489 10.41 -6.98 16.05
CA ASP A 489 11.59 -7.68 15.52
C ASP A 489 12.12 -7.03 14.21
N PRO A 490 13.44 -6.90 13.99
CA PRO A 490 14.02 -6.23 12.82
C PRO A 490 13.63 -6.80 11.44
N ALA A 491 13.03 -7.98 11.38
CA ALA A 491 12.40 -8.50 10.17
C ALA A 491 11.22 -7.64 9.68
N LEU A 492 10.57 -6.86 10.56
CA LEU A 492 9.67 -5.79 10.14
C LEU A 492 10.49 -4.56 9.74
N ASN A 493 10.74 -4.43 8.44
CA ASN A 493 11.54 -3.34 7.87
C ASN A 493 10.76 -2.40 6.94
N THR A 494 9.48 -2.69 6.66
CA THR A 494 8.64 -1.91 5.74
C THR A 494 7.39 -1.36 6.42
N VAL A 495 7.02 -0.12 6.10
CA VAL A 495 5.73 0.48 6.47
C VAL A 495 4.90 0.81 5.24
N TYR A 496 3.62 0.45 5.26
CA TYR A 496 2.63 0.79 4.23
C TYR A 496 1.76 1.94 4.71
N LEU A 497 1.85 3.09 4.03
CA LEU A 497 1.13 4.31 4.37
C LEU A 497 -0.20 4.38 3.61
N ASP A 498 -1.29 4.12 4.32
CA ASP A 498 -2.66 4.18 3.80
C ASP A 498 -3.22 5.61 3.84
N VAL A 499 -4.09 5.95 2.88
CA VAL A 499 -4.79 7.25 2.74
C VAL A 499 -3.88 8.49 2.61
N PHE A 500 -2.55 8.35 2.71
CA PHE A 500 -1.61 9.48 2.66
C PHE A 500 -1.47 10.05 1.24
N ARG A 501 -2.25 11.11 0.96
CA ARG A 501 -2.33 11.83 -0.34
C ARG A 501 -1.44 13.07 -0.42
N GLU A 502 -0.69 13.39 0.63
CA GLU A 502 0.05 14.64 0.71
C GLU A 502 1.31 14.61 -0.18
N SER A 503 1.77 15.80 -0.59
CA SER A 503 2.93 15.98 -1.46
C SER A 503 3.76 17.19 -1.00
N GLY A 504 4.92 17.42 -1.60
CA GLY A 504 5.83 18.50 -1.16
C GLY A 504 6.39 18.24 0.22
N TRP A 505 6.56 19.28 1.05
CA TRP A 505 7.33 19.18 2.29
C TRP A 505 6.78 18.13 3.28
N ASN A 506 5.45 17.98 3.41
CA ASN A 506 4.91 16.94 4.30
C ASN A 506 5.29 15.51 3.83
N SER A 507 5.27 15.27 2.52
CA SER A 507 5.67 14.00 1.90
C SER A 507 7.17 13.74 2.00
N ASP A 508 8.01 14.73 1.67
CA ASP A 508 9.46 14.61 1.76
C ASP A 508 9.95 14.48 3.21
N ARG A 509 9.37 15.24 4.14
CA ARG A 509 9.74 15.19 5.57
C ARG A 509 9.37 13.85 6.20
N LEU A 510 8.21 13.28 5.85
CA LEU A 510 7.83 11.94 6.28
C LEU A 510 8.77 10.89 5.67
N GLN A 511 9.05 10.97 4.36
CA GLN A 511 10.01 10.07 3.69
C GLN A 511 11.40 10.12 4.34
N ARG A 512 11.92 11.31 4.68
CA ARG A 512 13.20 11.45 5.39
C ARG A 512 13.14 10.83 6.77
N HIS A 513 12.16 11.17 7.61
CA HIS A 513 12.02 10.57 8.94
C HIS A 513 11.94 9.03 8.90
N LEU A 514 11.32 8.45 7.87
CA LEU A 514 11.27 7.00 7.68
C LEU A 514 12.61 6.42 7.19
N ARG A 515 13.25 7.02 6.17
CA ARG A 515 14.57 6.57 5.68
C ARG A 515 15.68 6.71 6.72
N ASP A 516 15.67 7.78 7.50
CA ASP A 516 16.66 8.05 8.56
C ASP A 516 16.58 7.01 9.69
N GLN A 517 15.41 6.37 9.87
CA GLN A 517 15.20 5.22 10.76
C GLN A 517 15.48 3.86 10.09
N GLY A 518 15.77 3.83 8.79
CA GLY A 518 15.96 2.60 8.02
C GLY A 518 14.67 1.86 7.65
N TRP A 519 13.56 2.57 7.49
CA TRP A 519 12.31 2.01 6.96
C TRP A 519 12.30 1.98 5.43
N HIS A 520 11.94 0.83 4.86
CA HIS A 520 11.37 0.75 3.51
C HIS A 520 9.95 1.32 3.52
N ILE A 521 9.49 1.86 2.40
CA ILE A 521 8.19 2.54 2.30
C ILE A 521 7.35 1.89 1.22
N ALA A 522 6.07 1.68 1.51
CA ALA A 522 5.02 1.37 0.57
C ALA A 522 3.86 2.36 0.75
N SER A 523 3.02 2.52 -0.28
CA SER A 523 1.93 3.50 -0.29
C SER A 523 0.64 2.88 -0.78
N GLU A 524 -0.51 3.44 -0.38
CA GLU A 524 -1.77 3.11 -1.05
C GLU A 524 -1.73 3.51 -2.53
N TRP A 525 -1.45 4.79 -2.79
CA TRP A 525 -1.53 5.45 -4.10
C TRP A 525 -0.21 5.42 -4.87
N GLY A 526 -0.29 5.34 -6.20
CA GLY A 526 0.88 5.36 -7.09
C GLY A 526 1.69 6.66 -7.03
N HIS A 527 1.07 7.77 -6.64
CA HIS A 527 1.73 9.06 -6.42
C HIS A 527 2.32 9.23 -5.00
N GLY A 528 1.91 8.37 -4.06
CA GLY A 528 2.22 8.54 -2.64
C GLY A 528 3.70 8.31 -2.34
N LEU A 529 4.33 9.29 -1.67
CA LEU A 529 5.72 9.18 -1.17
C LEU A 529 6.73 8.80 -2.28
N GLU A 530 6.49 9.28 -3.51
CA GLU A 530 7.03 8.71 -4.76
C GLU A 530 8.52 8.36 -4.68
N ARG A 531 9.38 9.30 -4.28
CA ARG A 531 10.84 9.13 -4.28
C ARG A 531 11.32 7.91 -3.48
N SER A 532 10.55 7.47 -2.48
CA SER A 532 10.94 6.41 -1.55
C SER A 532 10.00 5.19 -1.55
N SER A 533 8.80 5.29 -2.14
CA SER A 533 7.85 4.17 -2.18
C SER A 533 8.32 3.07 -3.15
N LEU A 534 8.38 1.83 -2.64
CA LEU A 534 8.72 0.61 -3.40
C LEU A 534 7.49 -0.03 -4.06
N TRP A 535 6.30 0.15 -3.50
CA TRP A 535 5.11 -0.62 -3.87
C TRP A 535 3.85 0.21 -3.63
N SER A 536 2.93 0.23 -4.61
CA SER A 536 1.61 0.86 -4.47
C SER A 536 0.48 -0.15 -4.56
N HIS A 537 -0.42 -0.15 -3.57
CA HIS A 537 -1.56 -1.05 -3.54
C HIS A 537 -2.45 -0.92 -4.78
N TRP A 538 -2.84 0.31 -5.14
CA TRP A 538 -3.71 0.60 -6.31
C TRP A 538 -3.01 0.37 -7.67
N ALA A 539 -1.69 0.17 -7.69
CA ALA A 539 -0.95 -0.27 -8.87
C ALA A 539 -0.92 -1.80 -9.02
N ASN A 540 -1.03 -2.54 -7.91
CA ASN A 540 -0.84 -4.00 -7.88
C ASN A 540 -2.18 -4.76 -7.81
N GLU A 541 -3.18 -4.25 -7.07
CA GLU A 541 -4.55 -4.79 -7.07
C GLU A 541 -5.36 -4.08 -8.17
N THR A 542 -5.13 -4.49 -9.43
CA THR A 542 -5.63 -3.80 -10.64
C THR A 542 -7.15 -3.80 -10.84
N ASP A 543 -7.90 -4.52 -10.00
CA ASP A 543 -9.36 -4.49 -9.90
C ASP A 543 -9.88 -3.46 -8.87
N TYR A 544 -9.01 -2.91 -8.01
CA TYR A 544 -9.38 -1.98 -6.95
C TYR A 544 -9.49 -0.53 -7.46
N GLY A 545 -10.67 0.07 -7.33
CA GLY A 545 -10.93 1.48 -7.68
C GLY A 545 -11.01 1.81 -9.19
N PRO A 546 -11.29 3.09 -9.54
CA PRO A 546 -11.44 3.54 -10.93
C PRO A 546 -10.12 3.65 -11.72
N ASP A 547 -10.29 3.74 -13.04
CA ASP A 547 -9.22 3.80 -14.03
C ASP A 547 -8.42 5.11 -14.07
N THR A 548 -8.93 6.14 -13.38
CA THR A 548 -8.32 7.47 -13.21
C THR A 548 -7.31 7.53 -12.06
N SER A 549 -7.12 6.44 -11.30
CA SER A 549 -6.29 6.41 -10.09
C SER A 549 -5.54 5.06 -9.94
N ARG A 550 -4.94 4.57 -11.02
CA ARG A 550 -4.10 3.36 -11.03
C ARG A 550 -2.68 3.69 -10.53
N GLY A 551 -1.69 2.85 -10.86
CA GLY A 551 -0.29 3.21 -10.78
C GLY A 551 0.13 4.28 -11.80
N ILE A 552 1.34 4.82 -11.65
CA ILE A 552 1.95 5.84 -12.50
C ILE A 552 1.92 5.42 -13.98
N ASN A 553 1.40 6.30 -14.84
CA ASN A 553 1.29 6.11 -16.28
C ASN A 553 2.27 7.04 -17.03
N SER A 554 3.55 6.65 -17.05
CA SER A 554 4.64 7.36 -17.72
C SER A 554 5.68 6.36 -18.23
N ARG A 555 6.15 6.54 -19.47
CA ARG A 555 7.24 5.77 -20.07
C ARG A 555 8.58 6.25 -19.53
N LEU A 556 8.81 7.55 -19.33
CA LEU A 556 10.04 8.05 -18.72
C LEU A 556 10.22 7.55 -17.27
N ILE A 557 9.21 7.72 -16.41
CA ILE A 557 9.31 7.30 -14.99
C ILE A 557 9.40 5.77 -14.88
N ARG A 558 8.69 5.02 -15.72
CA ARG A 558 8.81 3.54 -15.75
C ARG A 558 10.15 3.09 -16.33
N PHE A 559 10.70 3.76 -17.35
CA PHE A 559 12.05 3.49 -17.85
C PHE A 559 13.07 3.71 -16.73
N LEU A 560 12.98 4.82 -15.99
CA LEU A 560 13.86 5.10 -14.85
C LEU A 560 13.75 4.05 -13.73
N HIS A 561 12.53 3.66 -13.35
CA HIS A 561 12.29 2.99 -12.06
C HIS A 561 11.57 1.62 -12.11
N ASN A 562 11.34 1.01 -13.28
CA ASN A 562 10.69 -0.33 -13.37
C ASN A 562 11.34 -1.34 -12.42
N HIS A 563 12.68 -1.38 -12.41
CA HIS A 563 13.49 -2.28 -11.58
C HIS A 563 13.47 -1.96 -10.07
N HIS A 564 13.14 -0.73 -9.68
CA HIS A 564 13.10 -0.28 -8.29
C HIS A 564 11.73 -0.44 -7.62
N LYS A 565 10.63 -0.38 -8.39
CA LYS A 565 9.29 -0.10 -7.85
C LYS A 565 8.15 -0.86 -8.53
N ASP A 566 7.15 -1.25 -7.75
CA ASP A 566 5.84 -1.74 -8.22
C ASP A 566 4.79 -0.63 -8.05
N VAL A 567 4.94 0.48 -8.77
CA VAL A 567 4.04 1.65 -8.66
C VAL A 567 3.36 2.04 -9.99
N PHE A 568 3.48 1.21 -11.02
CA PHE A 568 3.12 1.56 -12.41
C PHE A 568 1.76 1.02 -12.86
N THR A 569 1.16 1.67 -13.87
CA THR A 569 -0.08 1.20 -14.49
C THR A 569 0.11 -0.13 -15.24
N ASP A 570 -0.94 -0.95 -15.30
CA ASP A 570 -0.90 -2.30 -15.89
C ASP A 570 -1.16 -2.30 -17.42
N LYS A 571 -1.72 -1.22 -17.95
CA LYS A 571 -2.26 -1.15 -19.31
C LYS A 571 -1.23 -0.73 -20.37
N TRP A 572 -0.19 0.00 -20.01
CA TRP A 572 0.82 0.50 -20.95
C TRP A 572 2.23 0.58 -20.29
N PRO A 573 3.29 0.03 -20.93
CA PRO A 573 3.25 -0.90 -22.05
C PRO A 573 2.79 -2.29 -21.57
N THR A 574 2.06 -3.03 -22.40
CA THR A 574 1.66 -4.41 -22.08
C THR A 574 2.84 -5.37 -22.01
N LEU A 575 3.94 -5.08 -22.73
CA LEU A 575 5.15 -5.90 -22.78
C LEU A 575 5.78 -6.18 -21.41
N LEU A 576 5.81 -5.19 -20.51
CA LEU A 576 6.39 -5.35 -19.16
C LEU A 576 5.50 -6.21 -18.25
N GLY A 577 4.21 -6.35 -18.57
CA GLY A 577 3.21 -6.94 -17.68
C GLY A 577 2.96 -6.07 -16.44
N ALA A 578 2.36 -6.69 -15.41
CA ALA A 578 2.11 -6.08 -14.12
C ALA A 578 2.38 -7.10 -12.99
N PRO A 579 3.09 -6.72 -11.92
CA PRO A 579 3.40 -7.59 -10.77
C PRO A 579 2.18 -7.78 -9.86
N ARG A 580 1.05 -8.22 -10.43
CA ARG A 580 -0.27 -8.15 -9.79
C ARG A 580 -0.32 -8.89 -8.45
N MET A 581 -1.03 -8.27 -7.52
CA MET A 581 -1.36 -8.86 -6.22
C MET A 581 -2.63 -9.72 -6.34
N GLY A 582 -2.69 -10.79 -5.53
CA GLY A 582 -3.92 -11.48 -5.19
C GLY A 582 -4.01 -11.66 -3.68
N ASN A 583 -5.11 -12.21 -3.17
CA ASN A 583 -5.22 -12.56 -1.76
C ASN A 583 -6.15 -13.76 -1.50
N PHE A 584 -5.93 -14.44 -0.37
CA PHE A 584 -6.81 -15.50 0.15
C PHE A 584 -7.06 -15.38 1.67
N GLU A 585 -6.56 -14.32 2.30
CA GLU A 585 -6.56 -14.10 3.75
C GLU A 585 -7.49 -12.96 4.17
N GLY A 586 -8.58 -12.74 3.42
CA GLY A 586 -9.72 -11.94 3.88
C GLY A 586 -9.80 -10.51 3.37
N TRP A 587 -8.71 -9.88 2.92
CA TRP A 587 -8.76 -8.54 2.29
C TRP A 587 -9.78 -8.50 1.15
N THR A 588 -10.68 -7.51 1.14
CA THR A 588 -11.85 -7.38 0.24
C THR A 588 -12.73 -8.65 0.12
N GLY A 589 -12.73 -9.52 1.13
CA GLY A 589 -13.42 -10.82 1.11
C GLY A 589 -12.74 -11.89 0.25
N LYS A 590 -11.54 -11.62 -0.28
CA LYS A 590 -10.78 -12.56 -1.12
C LYS A 590 -10.22 -13.69 -0.26
N THR A 591 -10.80 -14.88 -0.44
CA THR A 591 -10.62 -16.07 0.42
C THR A 591 -10.35 -17.36 -0.36
N ASP A 592 -9.98 -17.26 -1.64
CA ASP A 592 -9.74 -18.41 -2.53
C ASP A 592 -8.24 -18.56 -2.85
N TRP A 593 -7.63 -19.62 -2.31
CA TRP A 593 -6.22 -19.95 -2.52
C TRP A 593 -5.90 -20.27 -3.99
N THR A 594 -6.85 -20.85 -4.73
CA THR A 594 -6.67 -21.22 -6.13
C THR A 594 -6.67 -19.98 -7.02
N ALA A 595 -7.53 -19.00 -6.73
CA ALA A 595 -7.52 -17.70 -7.38
C ALA A 595 -6.22 -16.93 -7.09
N PHE A 596 -5.79 -16.89 -5.82
CA PHE A 596 -4.51 -16.29 -5.40
C PHE A 596 -3.30 -16.92 -6.13
N SER A 597 -3.15 -18.24 -6.07
CA SER A 597 -2.04 -18.95 -6.72
C SER A 597 -1.98 -18.71 -8.22
N ALA A 598 -3.14 -18.62 -8.90
CA ALA A 598 -3.19 -18.34 -10.33
C ALA A 598 -2.62 -16.97 -10.72
N VAL A 599 -2.68 -15.96 -9.85
CA VAL A 599 -2.08 -14.63 -10.10
C VAL A 599 -0.55 -14.68 -10.08
N ILE A 600 0.03 -15.44 -9.14
CA ILE A 600 1.49 -15.60 -8.99
C ILE A 600 2.12 -16.08 -10.30
N TRP A 601 1.57 -17.15 -10.88
CA TRP A 601 2.13 -17.80 -12.07
C TRP A 601 1.71 -17.14 -13.38
N ARG A 602 0.54 -16.50 -13.45
CA ARG A 602 0.08 -15.82 -14.66
C ARG A 602 0.74 -14.45 -14.85
N ASP A 603 0.78 -13.64 -13.78
CA ASP A 603 1.08 -12.21 -13.87
C ASP A 603 2.38 -11.86 -13.15
N ALA A 604 2.49 -12.23 -11.87
CA ALA A 604 3.53 -11.70 -10.99
C ALA A 604 4.93 -12.19 -11.36
N LEU A 605 5.15 -13.51 -11.47
CA LEU A 605 6.47 -14.07 -11.78
C LEU A 605 7.02 -13.60 -13.14
N PRO A 606 6.24 -13.58 -14.25
CA PRO A 606 6.73 -13.06 -15.53
C PRO A 606 6.98 -11.55 -15.58
N ALA A 607 6.32 -10.74 -14.72
CA ALA A 607 6.63 -9.31 -14.59
C ALA A 607 7.89 -9.09 -13.74
N LYS A 608 7.99 -9.79 -12.60
CA LYS A 608 9.15 -9.77 -11.68
C LYS A 608 10.43 -10.24 -12.34
N TYR A 609 10.35 -11.21 -13.25
CA TYR A 609 11.47 -11.63 -14.10
C TYR A 609 12.08 -10.46 -14.91
N LEU A 610 11.24 -9.61 -15.49
CA LEU A 610 11.64 -8.40 -16.22
C LEU A 610 12.00 -7.22 -15.30
N GLN A 611 11.78 -7.33 -13.99
CA GLN A 611 12.16 -6.32 -13.01
C GLN A 611 13.63 -6.44 -12.57
N ALA A 612 14.30 -7.55 -12.90
CA ALA A 612 15.64 -7.88 -12.41
C ALA A 612 16.73 -6.86 -12.77
N TYR A 613 16.59 -6.15 -13.89
CA TYR A 613 17.57 -5.18 -14.40
C TYR A 613 16.89 -3.88 -14.88
N PRO A 614 17.62 -2.75 -14.92
CA PRO A 614 17.14 -1.53 -15.56
C PRO A 614 16.80 -1.74 -17.04
N ILE A 615 15.90 -0.90 -17.57
CA ILE A 615 15.57 -0.90 -19.01
C ILE A 615 16.68 -0.18 -19.78
N ARG A 616 17.18 -0.78 -20.86
CA ARG A 616 18.25 -0.23 -21.71
C ARG A 616 17.68 0.50 -22.91
N THR A 617 16.82 -0.15 -23.69
CA THR A 617 16.06 0.49 -24.79
C THR A 617 14.58 0.12 -24.70
N TRP A 618 13.72 1.00 -25.23
CA TRP A 618 12.28 0.82 -25.23
C TRP A 618 11.70 1.36 -26.55
N THR A 619 11.31 0.47 -27.45
CA THR A 619 10.68 0.79 -28.74
C THR A 619 9.16 0.51 -28.71
N ALA A 620 8.48 0.57 -29.86
CA ALA A 620 7.06 0.18 -29.96
C ALA A 620 6.83 -1.32 -29.74
N HIS A 621 7.79 -2.18 -30.14
CA HIS A 621 7.62 -3.63 -30.23
C HIS A 621 8.68 -4.45 -29.49
N GLU A 622 9.71 -3.82 -28.92
CA GLU A 622 10.71 -4.47 -28.07
C GLU A 622 11.19 -3.53 -26.96
N ILE A 623 11.37 -4.09 -25.76
CA ILE A 623 12.04 -3.46 -24.63
C ILE A 623 13.22 -4.35 -24.24
N THR A 624 14.44 -3.80 -24.24
CA THR A 624 15.66 -4.49 -23.81
C THR A 624 16.08 -4.04 -22.42
N PHE A 625 16.85 -4.88 -21.73
CA PHE A 625 17.31 -4.63 -20.37
C PHE A 625 18.83 -4.61 -20.29
N GLU A 626 19.35 -3.93 -19.28
CA GLU A 626 20.76 -3.99 -18.90
C GLU A 626 21.13 -5.38 -18.32
N GLY A 627 22.41 -5.57 -18.00
CA GLY A 627 22.93 -6.80 -17.40
C GLY A 627 23.52 -7.80 -18.41
N PRO A 628 24.29 -8.79 -17.92
CA PRO A 628 25.14 -9.67 -18.73
C PRO A 628 24.37 -10.75 -19.51
N THR A 629 23.04 -10.74 -19.45
CA THR A 629 22.16 -11.76 -20.06
C THR A 629 21.38 -11.25 -21.26
N HIS A 630 21.50 -9.96 -21.62
CA HIS A 630 20.83 -9.36 -22.78
C HIS A 630 19.34 -9.74 -22.86
N THR A 631 18.62 -9.56 -21.75
CA THR A 631 17.18 -9.86 -21.70
C THR A 631 16.41 -8.86 -22.57
N SER A 632 15.40 -9.34 -23.31
CA SER A 632 14.42 -8.48 -23.97
C SER A 632 13.01 -9.09 -23.93
N VAL A 633 12.00 -8.23 -24.05
CA VAL A 633 10.61 -8.61 -24.24
C VAL A 633 10.05 -7.93 -25.48
N SER A 634 9.38 -8.70 -26.34
CA SER A 634 8.89 -8.22 -27.64
C SER A 634 7.53 -8.81 -28.00
N ASP A 635 6.76 -8.11 -28.83
CA ASP A 635 5.57 -8.62 -29.51
C ASP A 635 5.67 -8.58 -31.05
N ALA A 636 6.87 -8.33 -31.60
CA ALA A 636 7.12 -8.23 -33.05
C ALA A 636 6.76 -9.52 -33.84
N SER A 637 6.67 -10.67 -33.16
CA SER A 637 6.17 -11.94 -33.71
C SER A 637 4.64 -12.08 -33.69
N GLY A 638 3.91 -11.03 -33.31
CA GLY A 638 2.45 -11.05 -33.08
C GLY A 638 2.04 -11.58 -31.70
N THR A 639 2.99 -11.99 -30.85
CA THR A 639 2.76 -12.51 -29.49
C THR A 639 3.87 -12.12 -28.52
N ARG A 640 3.52 -11.86 -27.25
CA ARG A 640 4.50 -11.52 -26.21
C ARG A 640 5.49 -12.66 -26.00
N THR A 641 6.75 -12.39 -26.27
CA THR A 641 7.90 -13.28 -26.15
C THR A 641 8.95 -12.66 -25.22
N ILE A 642 9.58 -13.44 -24.35
CA ILE A 642 10.78 -13.01 -23.58
C ILE A 642 11.97 -13.85 -24.02
N THR A 643 13.08 -13.17 -24.31
CA THR A 643 14.38 -13.76 -24.64
C THR A 643 15.39 -13.39 -23.55
N THR A 644 16.23 -14.34 -23.15
CA THR A 644 17.33 -14.13 -22.21
C THR A 644 18.49 -15.05 -22.59
N ASP A 645 19.71 -14.51 -22.63
CA ASP A 645 20.94 -15.24 -22.99
C ASP A 645 20.79 -15.97 -24.35
N GLY A 646 20.26 -15.26 -25.34
CA GLY A 646 19.96 -15.76 -26.69
C GLY A 646 18.82 -16.80 -26.78
N ARG A 647 18.16 -17.15 -25.66
CA ARG A 647 17.14 -18.20 -25.59
C ARG A 647 15.77 -17.63 -25.29
N ARG A 648 14.75 -18.09 -26.01
CA ARG A 648 13.35 -17.84 -25.66
C ARG A 648 13.00 -18.54 -24.35
N VAL A 649 12.58 -17.76 -23.34
CA VAL A 649 12.21 -18.24 -22.00
C VAL A 649 10.71 -18.07 -21.70
N TYR A 650 9.98 -17.25 -22.47
CA TYR A 650 8.52 -17.09 -22.40
C TYR A 650 7.95 -16.98 -23.82
N ASP A 651 6.80 -17.61 -24.06
CA ASP A 651 6.03 -17.57 -25.30
C ASP A 651 4.53 -17.54 -24.97
N ASN A 652 3.90 -16.37 -25.15
CA ASN A 652 2.45 -16.15 -25.03
C ASN A 652 1.77 -16.72 -23.75
N GLY A 653 2.45 -16.64 -22.60
CA GLY A 653 1.96 -17.11 -21.30
C GLY A 653 2.48 -18.48 -20.87
N THR A 654 3.07 -19.25 -21.79
CA THR A 654 3.78 -20.49 -21.49
C THR A 654 5.28 -20.20 -21.39
N TYR A 655 5.96 -20.69 -20.35
CA TYR A 655 7.35 -20.29 -20.09
C TYR A 655 8.23 -21.35 -19.43
N LEU A 656 9.54 -21.18 -19.53
CA LEU A 656 10.55 -21.83 -18.68
C LEU A 656 11.53 -20.75 -18.18
N LEU A 657 11.15 -20.05 -17.11
CA LEU A 657 11.88 -18.92 -16.58
C LEU A 657 13.03 -19.39 -15.65
N PRO A 658 14.30 -19.06 -15.94
CA PRO A 658 15.41 -19.36 -15.04
C PRO A 658 15.38 -18.46 -13.80
N TRP A 659 15.47 -19.04 -12.60
CA TRP A 659 15.38 -18.30 -11.34
C TRP A 659 16.55 -18.64 -10.40
N GLU A 660 17.26 -17.66 -9.84
CA GLU A 660 17.05 -16.20 -9.86
C GLU A 660 17.48 -15.55 -11.20
N PRO A 661 16.78 -14.50 -11.70
CA PRO A 661 16.99 -13.95 -13.06
C PRO A 661 18.32 -13.22 -13.29
N ARG A 662 18.92 -12.57 -12.28
CA ARG A 662 20.29 -12.02 -12.41
C ARG A 662 21.35 -13.13 -12.59
N ARG A 663 21.01 -14.37 -12.21
CA ARG A 663 21.78 -15.60 -12.45
C ARG A 663 21.25 -16.48 -13.59
N ALA A 664 20.46 -15.93 -14.53
CA ALA A 664 19.74 -16.70 -15.58
C ALA A 664 20.60 -17.55 -16.56
N THR A 665 21.93 -17.43 -16.52
CA THR A 665 22.90 -18.23 -17.29
C THR A 665 23.27 -19.56 -16.60
N ASP A 666 23.23 -19.57 -15.27
CA ASP A 666 23.48 -20.73 -14.40
C ASP A 666 22.62 -20.67 -13.12
N PRO A 667 21.28 -20.70 -13.25
CA PRO A 667 20.35 -20.56 -12.12
C PRO A 667 20.32 -21.82 -11.24
N ASP A 668 19.81 -21.66 -10.02
CA ASP A 668 19.55 -22.78 -9.10
C ASP A 668 18.42 -23.67 -9.64
N ARG A 669 17.36 -23.05 -10.17
CA ARG A 669 16.12 -23.70 -10.61
C ARG A 669 15.47 -22.99 -11.78
N LEU A 670 14.56 -23.67 -12.48
CA LEU A 670 13.72 -23.09 -13.54
C LEU A 670 12.25 -23.27 -13.16
N TYR A 671 11.40 -22.27 -13.41
CA TYR A 671 9.95 -22.41 -13.25
C TYR A 671 9.27 -22.61 -14.60
N HIS A 672 8.38 -23.61 -14.69
CA HIS A 672 7.52 -23.83 -15.85
C HIS A 672 6.04 -23.63 -15.49
N TYR A 673 5.32 -23.02 -16.41
CA TYR A 673 3.87 -22.89 -16.39
C TYR A 673 3.37 -22.91 -17.84
N ASN A 674 2.18 -23.47 -18.04
CA ASN A 674 1.51 -23.54 -19.33
C ASN A 674 0.00 -23.37 -19.12
N PRO A 675 -0.61 -22.25 -19.55
CA PRO A 675 -2.05 -21.98 -19.35
C PRO A 675 -3.00 -22.99 -20.04
N GLN A 676 -2.52 -23.70 -21.06
CA GLN A 676 -3.29 -24.68 -21.86
C GLN A 676 -2.88 -26.13 -21.59
N GLY A 677 -1.71 -26.37 -20.99
CA GLY A 677 -1.12 -27.69 -20.79
C GLY A 677 -0.54 -28.29 -22.07
N GLY A 678 -0.15 -29.57 -21.99
CA GLY A 678 0.50 -30.30 -23.09
C GLY A 678 2.03 -30.16 -23.10
N SER A 679 2.65 -30.65 -24.17
CA SER A 679 4.12 -30.79 -24.29
C SER A 679 4.77 -29.55 -24.91
N THR A 680 5.85 -29.05 -24.30
CA THR A 680 6.64 -27.91 -24.81
C THR A 680 8.14 -28.18 -24.70
N SER A 681 8.93 -27.68 -25.66
CA SER A 681 10.38 -27.91 -25.73
C SER A 681 11.19 -26.62 -25.59
N TRP A 682 12.20 -26.64 -24.73
CA TRP A 682 12.94 -25.46 -24.30
C TRP A 682 14.45 -25.67 -24.36
N THR A 683 15.21 -24.59 -24.56
CA THR A 683 16.69 -24.59 -24.47
C THR A 683 17.09 -24.18 -23.05
N LEU A 684 17.84 -25.06 -22.37
CA LEU A 684 18.34 -24.85 -21.02
C LEU A 684 19.36 -23.69 -20.94
N PRO A 685 19.59 -23.10 -19.75
CA PRO A 685 20.70 -22.18 -19.53
C PRO A 685 22.06 -22.79 -19.86
N ARG A 686 23.04 -21.96 -20.23
CA ARG A 686 24.36 -22.45 -20.67
C ARG A 686 25.10 -23.28 -19.62
N GLY A 687 24.97 -22.95 -18.32
CA GLY A 687 25.52 -23.78 -17.23
C GLY A 687 24.81 -25.12 -17.02
N TRP A 688 23.63 -25.31 -17.62
CA TRP A 688 22.85 -26.55 -17.63
C TRP A 688 23.04 -27.34 -18.95
N SER A 689 23.79 -26.82 -19.93
CA SER A 689 23.87 -27.40 -21.29
C SER A 689 24.45 -28.81 -21.36
N ALA A 690 25.34 -29.17 -20.42
CA ALA A 690 25.95 -30.49 -20.29
C ALA A 690 25.10 -31.52 -19.51
N ALA A 691 23.90 -31.13 -19.04
CA ALA A 691 23.01 -32.05 -18.34
C ALA A 691 22.42 -33.08 -19.32
N THR A 692 22.52 -34.37 -18.97
CA THR A 692 21.83 -35.48 -19.67
C THR A 692 20.39 -35.68 -19.19
N GLU A 693 20.01 -35.03 -18.08
CA GLU A 693 18.70 -35.09 -17.46
C GLU A 693 18.48 -33.89 -16.54
N VAL A 694 17.21 -33.62 -16.21
CA VAL A 694 16.79 -32.68 -15.16
C VAL A 694 15.61 -33.27 -14.38
N TYR A 695 15.30 -32.71 -13.21
CA TYR A 695 14.25 -33.19 -12.33
C TYR A 695 13.15 -32.15 -12.19
N ALA A 696 11.97 -32.45 -12.74
CA ALA A 696 10.78 -31.61 -12.60
C ALA A 696 9.91 -32.06 -11.42
N TYR A 697 9.31 -31.10 -10.74
CA TYR A 697 8.38 -31.30 -9.63
C TYR A 697 7.14 -30.44 -9.85
N ARG A 698 5.96 -31.01 -9.66
CA ARG A 698 4.72 -30.24 -9.57
C ARG A 698 4.69 -29.47 -8.25
N LEU A 699 4.34 -28.19 -8.29
CA LEU A 699 4.12 -27.40 -7.08
C LEU A 699 2.64 -27.46 -6.65
N THR A 700 2.44 -27.60 -5.34
CA THR A 700 1.15 -27.72 -4.66
C THR A 700 1.23 -27.00 -3.31
N ASP A 701 0.13 -26.86 -2.55
CA ASP A 701 0.25 -26.33 -1.17
C ASP A 701 0.98 -27.28 -0.18
N GLN A 702 1.33 -28.50 -0.61
CA GLN A 702 2.29 -29.40 0.07
C GLN A 702 3.71 -29.35 -0.55
N GLY A 703 3.97 -28.34 -1.38
CA GLY A 703 5.25 -28.10 -2.05
C GLY A 703 5.50 -29.01 -3.25
N ARG A 704 6.77 -29.38 -3.44
CA ARG A 704 7.29 -30.23 -4.52
C ARG A 704 6.72 -31.65 -4.43
N THR A 705 5.97 -32.04 -5.46
CA THR A 705 5.32 -33.35 -5.62
C THR A 705 5.61 -33.93 -7.01
N GLN A 706 5.24 -35.20 -7.24
CA GLN A 706 5.29 -35.85 -8.56
C GLN A 706 6.64 -35.71 -9.28
N GLU A 707 7.74 -36.08 -8.61
CA GLU A 707 9.10 -36.04 -9.17
C GLU A 707 9.17 -36.78 -10.51
N THR A 708 9.57 -36.06 -11.55
CA THR A 708 9.66 -36.55 -12.92
C THR A 708 11.07 -36.29 -13.46
N ARG A 709 11.82 -37.36 -13.72
CA ARG A 709 13.13 -37.32 -14.38
C ARG A 709 12.91 -37.10 -15.88
N ILE A 710 13.42 -35.99 -16.42
CA ILE A 710 13.26 -35.60 -17.82
C ILE A 710 14.61 -35.74 -18.52
N PRO A 711 14.72 -36.51 -19.62
CA PRO A 711 15.95 -36.58 -20.39
C PRO A 711 16.25 -35.23 -21.05
N ALA A 712 17.51 -34.82 -21.00
CA ALA A 712 18.01 -33.62 -21.65
C ALA A 712 19.02 -34.01 -22.74
N GLY A 713 18.94 -33.36 -23.90
CA GLY A 713 19.76 -33.68 -25.07
C GLY A 713 20.02 -32.45 -25.92
N GLY A 714 21.28 -32.24 -26.32
CA GLY A 714 21.68 -31.04 -27.07
C GLY A 714 21.36 -29.73 -26.35
N GLY A 715 21.45 -29.70 -25.02
CA GLY A 715 21.08 -28.53 -24.20
C GLY A 715 19.57 -28.22 -24.18
N ARG A 716 18.70 -29.17 -24.56
CA ARG A 716 17.25 -28.98 -24.62
C ARG A 716 16.50 -30.03 -23.80
N ILE A 717 15.30 -29.66 -23.34
CA ILE A 717 14.33 -30.55 -22.69
C ILE A 717 12.97 -30.45 -23.37
N THR A 718 12.14 -31.48 -23.19
CA THR A 718 10.70 -31.45 -23.49
C THR A 718 9.93 -31.81 -22.23
N LEU A 719 8.99 -30.95 -21.83
CA LEU A 719 8.19 -31.09 -20.62
C LEU A 719 6.70 -31.11 -21.00
N THR A 720 5.97 -32.10 -20.51
CA THR A 720 4.50 -32.19 -20.59
C THR A 720 3.91 -31.71 -19.28
N ALA A 721 3.05 -30.69 -19.34
CA ALA A 721 2.46 -30.04 -18.18
C ALA A 721 0.92 -30.18 -18.16
N GLU A 722 0.34 -30.29 -16.97
CA GLU A 722 -1.10 -30.09 -16.78
C GLU A 722 -1.49 -28.61 -17.00
N PRO A 723 -2.69 -28.32 -17.56
CA PRO A 723 -3.12 -26.95 -17.78
C PRO A 723 -3.14 -26.15 -16.48
N ARG A 724 -2.50 -24.97 -16.49
CA ARG A 724 -2.43 -24.03 -15.35
C ARG A 724 -1.80 -24.64 -14.08
N THR A 725 -1.01 -25.69 -14.22
CA THR A 725 -0.25 -26.25 -13.11
C THR A 725 1.19 -25.70 -13.13
N PRO A 726 1.70 -25.17 -12.00
CA PRO A 726 3.09 -24.75 -11.87
C PRO A 726 4.03 -25.94 -11.61
N TYR A 727 5.22 -25.88 -12.21
CA TYR A 727 6.29 -26.84 -12.01
C TYR A 727 7.61 -26.10 -11.72
N VAL A 728 8.46 -26.71 -10.90
CA VAL A 728 9.86 -26.30 -10.73
C VAL A 728 10.79 -27.40 -11.22
N ILE A 729 11.85 -27.01 -11.92
CA ILE A 729 12.86 -27.89 -12.50
C ILE A 729 14.19 -27.61 -11.81
N HIS A 730 14.83 -28.66 -11.30
CA HIS A 730 16.17 -28.64 -10.71
C HIS A 730 17.13 -29.45 -11.59
N ARG A 731 18.41 -29.05 -11.62
CA ARG A 731 19.43 -29.67 -12.50
C ARG A 731 19.78 -31.09 -12.05
N THR A 732 19.90 -31.26 -10.74
CA THR A 732 19.98 -32.53 -10.03
C THR A 732 18.67 -32.76 -9.28
N LYS A 733 18.52 -33.92 -8.62
CA LYS A 733 17.40 -34.17 -7.70
C LYS A 733 17.37 -33.07 -6.63
N ALA A 734 16.22 -32.42 -6.46
CA ALA A 734 16.07 -31.33 -5.50
C ALA A 734 16.35 -31.80 -4.06
N PRO A 735 16.84 -30.92 -3.17
CA PRO A 735 17.06 -31.26 -1.76
C PRO A 735 15.74 -31.70 -1.07
N ARG A 736 15.84 -32.34 0.10
CA ARG A 736 14.64 -32.59 0.93
C ARG A 736 13.96 -31.25 1.24
N GLN A 737 12.65 -31.19 1.12
CA GLN A 737 11.90 -30.01 1.56
C GLN A 737 12.11 -29.82 3.08
N PRO A 738 12.19 -28.57 3.58
CA PRO A 738 12.17 -28.30 5.01
C PRO A 738 10.86 -28.82 5.62
N ASP A 739 10.90 -29.20 6.89
CA ASP A 739 9.69 -29.48 7.66
C ASP A 739 9.03 -28.14 8.02
N PRO A 740 7.76 -27.88 7.63
CA PRO A 740 7.08 -26.64 7.98
C PRO A 740 6.83 -26.50 9.48
N GLY A 741 6.79 -27.58 10.26
CA GLY A 741 6.54 -27.50 11.71
C GLY A 741 5.25 -26.74 12.04
N TRP A 742 4.15 -27.08 11.37
CA TRP A 742 2.85 -26.40 11.47
C TRP A 742 2.42 -26.18 12.93
N GLY A 743 1.93 -24.97 13.25
CA GLY A 743 1.62 -24.56 14.62
C GLY A 743 2.83 -24.08 15.43
N GLU A 744 3.92 -23.66 14.78
CA GLU A 744 5.07 -23.02 15.44
C GLU A 744 4.65 -21.81 16.30
N GLY A 745 5.37 -21.58 17.41
CA GLY A 745 4.98 -20.63 18.46
C GLY A 745 3.82 -21.10 19.35
N THR A 746 2.87 -21.87 18.81
CA THR A 746 1.70 -22.35 19.55
C THR A 746 2.00 -23.59 20.42
N ALA A 747 1.05 -23.93 21.30
CA ALA A 747 1.04 -25.17 22.07
C ALA A 747 0.54 -26.40 21.27
N LEU A 748 0.14 -26.22 20.01
CA LEU A 748 -0.42 -27.23 19.12
C LEU A 748 0.60 -27.65 18.05
N ASN A 749 0.36 -28.80 17.43
CA ASN A 749 0.97 -29.21 16.16
C ASN A 749 -0.15 -29.28 15.11
N ASP A 750 0.09 -28.72 13.94
CA ASP A 750 -0.88 -28.56 12.84
C ASP A 750 -2.32 -28.13 13.25
N PRO A 751 -2.47 -26.91 13.81
CA PRO A 751 -3.76 -26.39 14.28
C PRO A 751 -4.79 -26.09 13.18
N GLY A 752 -4.33 -25.88 11.94
CA GLY A 752 -5.15 -25.56 10.77
C GLY A 752 -5.13 -26.63 9.68
N PHE A 753 -4.77 -27.88 10.04
CA PHE A 753 -4.72 -29.06 9.16
C PHE A 753 -3.93 -28.86 7.85
N GLN A 754 -2.95 -27.96 7.86
CA GLN A 754 -2.17 -27.52 6.70
C GLN A 754 -1.24 -28.62 6.15
N SER A 755 -0.97 -29.69 6.91
CA SER A 755 -0.27 -30.88 6.41
C SER A 755 -1.07 -31.69 5.39
N GLY A 756 -2.40 -31.51 5.33
CA GLY A 756 -3.27 -32.39 4.56
C GLY A 756 -3.43 -33.80 5.14
N THR A 757 -2.86 -34.09 6.33
CA THR A 757 -2.94 -35.40 6.99
C THR A 757 -3.40 -35.25 8.46
N LEU A 758 -3.47 -36.36 9.19
CA LEU A 758 -3.72 -36.37 10.64
C LEU A 758 -2.51 -36.91 11.43
N ASP A 759 -1.29 -36.91 10.86
CA ASP A 759 -0.11 -37.52 11.50
C ASP A 759 0.32 -36.81 12.81
N ALA A 760 -0.06 -35.53 12.96
CA ALA A 760 0.10 -34.76 14.19
C ALA A 760 -0.94 -35.10 15.29
N TRP A 761 -1.92 -35.96 14.98
CA TRP A 761 -3.09 -36.23 15.82
C TRP A 761 -3.30 -37.73 16.06
N GLN A 762 -3.75 -38.07 17.26
CA GLN A 762 -4.23 -39.42 17.62
C GLN A 762 -5.68 -39.55 17.18
N VAL A 763 -5.95 -40.49 16.26
CA VAL A 763 -7.26 -40.65 15.60
C VAL A 763 -7.92 -41.95 16.02
N THR A 764 -9.21 -41.88 16.32
CA THR A 764 -10.12 -43.04 16.35
C THR A 764 -11.38 -42.73 15.54
N GLY A 765 -11.94 -43.74 14.86
CA GLY A 765 -13.11 -43.57 13.99
C GLY A 765 -12.80 -42.92 12.63
N PRO A 766 -13.83 -42.69 11.79
CA PRO A 766 -13.68 -42.24 10.40
C PRO A 766 -13.45 -40.71 10.29
N ALA A 767 -12.21 -40.29 10.57
CA ALA A 767 -11.75 -38.91 10.41
C ALA A 767 -10.62 -38.82 9.37
N ALA A 768 -10.63 -37.77 8.54
CA ALA A 768 -9.58 -37.45 7.58
C ALA A 768 -9.52 -35.95 7.32
N VAL A 769 -8.38 -35.45 6.81
CA VAL A 769 -8.30 -34.08 6.28
C VAL A 769 -8.71 -34.08 4.82
N HIS A 770 -9.50 -33.09 4.41
CA HIS A 770 -9.92 -32.88 3.03
C HIS A 770 -9.66 -31.45 2.59
N ARG A 771 -9.23 -31.29 1.34
CA ARG A 771 -9.08 -29.98 0.70
C ARG A 771 -10.42 -29.49 0.17
N SER A 772 -10.88 -28.36 0.67
CA SER A 772 -12.12 -27.66 0.31
C SER A 772 -12.06 -27.04 -1.09
N ALA A 773 -13.22 -26.58 -1.59
CA ALA A 773 -13.33 -25.92 -2.90
C ALA A 773 -12.55 -24.60 -3.01
N ARG A 774 -12.36 -23.86 -1.89
CA ARG A 774 -11.50 -22.66 -1.84
C ARG A 774 -10.01 -22.98 -1.68
N GLY A 775 -9.68 -24.25 -1.43
CA GLY A 775 -8.32 -24.74 -1.26
C GLY A 775 -7.86 -24.90 0.20
N ASP A 776 -8.64 -24.48 1.20
CA ASP A 776 -8.35 -24.77 2.61
C ASP A 776 -8.34 -26.29 2.87
N HIS A 777 -7.41 -26.76 3.69
CA HIS A 777 -7.48 -28.08 4.29
C HIS A 777 -8.36 -28.03 5.55
N GLU A 778 -9.19 -29.04 5.76
CA GLU A 778 -10.17 -29.10 6.86
C GLU A 778 -10.27 -30.53 7.40
N LEU A 779 -10.35 -30.69 8.73
CA LEU A 779 -10.72 -31.99 9.31
C LEU A 779 -12.20 -32.26 9.02
N VAL A 780 -12.49 -33.40 8.38
CA VAL A 780 -13.84 -33.89 8.11
C VAL A 780 -14.06 -35.23 8.79
N ILE A 781 -15.22 -35.37 9.46
CA ILE A 781 -15.70 -36.63 10.01
C ILE A 781 -16.95 -37.03 9.22
N GLY A 782 -16.83 -38.14 8.48
CA GLY A 782 -17.89 -38.69 7.64
C GLY A 782 -19.01 -39.37 8.43
N ALA A 783 -20.09 -39.73 7.74
CA ALA A 783 -21.17 -40.53 8.32
C ALA A 783 -20.63 -41.89 8.83
N GLY A 784 -21.04 -42.32 10.03
CA GLY A 784 -20.57 -43.58 10.60
C GLY A 784 -20.57 -43.61 12.14
N PRO A 785 -19.69 -44.44 12.76
CA PRO A 785 -19.52 -44.49 14.21
C PRO A 785 -18.94 -43.17 14.76
N ALA A 786 -18.80 -43.11 16.09
CA ALA A 786 -18.12 -42.00 16.75
C ALA A 786 -16.65 -41.90 16.32
N ALA A 787 -16.09 -40.70 16.37
CA ALA A 787 -14.70 -40.43 16.07
C ALA A 787 -14.11 -39.38 17.02
N THR A 788 -12.82 -39.51 17.29
CA THR A 788 -12.02 -38.58 18.10
C THR A 788 -10.72 -38.29 17.39
N VAL A 789 -10.36 -37.01 17.29
CA VAL A 789 -9.07 -36.52 16.79
C VAL A 789 -8.44 -35.69 17.90
N ALA A 790 -7.39 -36.20 18.54
CA ALA A 790 -6.84 -35.64 19.77
C ALA A 790 -5.33 -35.46 19.72
N GLN A 791 -4.78 -34.46 20.43
CA GLN A 791 -3.34 -34.34 20.62
C GLN A 791 -2.99 -33.94 22.05
N LYS A 792 -1.85 -34.45 22.52
CA LYS A 792 -1.21 -33.95 23.73
C LYS A 792 -0.52 -32.62 23.38
N LEU A 793 -0.88 -31.57 24.09
CA LEU A 793 -0.31 -30.23 23.86
C LEU A 793 1.17 -30.19 24.23
N ARG A 794 1.90 -29.28 23.59
CA ARG A 794 3.20 -28.80 24.10
C ARG A 794 2.97 -28.12 25.46
N ARG A 795 3.99 -28.08 26.32
CA ARG A 795 3.85 -27.66 27.73
C ARG A 795 3.31 -26.23 27.85
N LEU A 796 2.07 -26.09 28.32
CA LEU A 796 1.53 -24.84 28.83
C LEU A 796 2.10 -24.51 30.22
N ALA A 797 2.10 -23.23 30.57
CA ALA A 797 2.33 -22.78 31.94
C ALA A 797 1.07 -23.03 32.80
N PRO A 798 1.18 -23.02 34.14
CA PRO A 798 0.02 -22.87 35.01
C PRO A 798 -0.74 -21.56 34.70
N GLY A 799 -2.07 -21.61 34.74
CA GLY A 799 -2.92 -20.46 34.38
C GLY A 799 -4.23 -20.86 33.72
N SER A 800 -5.07 -19.86 33.42
CA SER A 800 -6.35 -20.05 32.74
C SER A 800 -6.25 -19.74 31.24
N TYR A 801 -6.93 -20.53 30.44
CA TYR A 801 -6.83 -20.55 28.98
C TYR A 801 -8.21 -20.75 28.33
N ALA A 802 -8.39 -20.20 27.13
CA ALA A 802 -9.46 -20.58 26.22
C ALA A 802 -8.90 -21.45 25.09
N ALA A 803 -9.42 -22.66 24.92
CA ALA A 803 -9.28 -23.43 23.69
C ALA A 803 -10.48 -23.16 22.78
N SER A 804 -10.27 -23.15 21.46
CA SER A 804 -11.33 -22.94 20.49
C SER A 804 -11.08 -23.64 19.16
N VAL A 805 -12.14 -23.82 18.37
CA VAL A 805 -12.10 -24.40 17.01
C VAL A 805 -13.26 -23.82 16.18
N GLN A 806 -13.10 -23.63 14.88
CA GLN A 806 -14.27 -23.41 13.99
C GLN A 806 -14.94 -24.76 13.72
N VAL A 807 -16.24 -24.88 13.96
CA VAL A 807 -17.01 -26.12 13.73
C VAL A 807 -18.21 -25.90 12.80
N GLU A 808 -18.42 -26.83 11.87
CA GLU A 808 -19.65 -26.97 11.09
C GLU A 808 -20.26 -28.36 11.30
N VAL A 809 -21.53 -28.42 11.71
CA VAL A 809 -22.35 -29.64 11.67
C VAL A 809 -23.33 -29.57 10.48
N GLY A 810 -23.39 -30.65 9.72
CA GLY A 810 -24.29 -30.86 8.59
C GLY A 810 -23.76 -30.34 7.25
N ALA A 811 -24.16 -30.99 6.16
CA ALA A 811 -24.12 -30.40 4.83
C ALA A 811 -25.17 -29.28 4.71
N THR A 812 -26.39 -29.51 5.20
CA THR A 812 -27.50 -28.55 5.20
C THR A 812 -27.89 -28.10 6.62
N ALA A 813 -28.58 -26.96 6.73
CA ALA A 813 -29.08 -26.48 8.01
C ALA A 813 -30.18 -27.40 8.55
N GLY A 814 -30.14 -27.70 9.85
CA GLY A 814 -31.10 -28.59 10.53
C GLY A 814 -30.65 -30.05 10.64
N GLU A 815 -29.61 -30.48 9.92
CA GLU A 815 -28.96 -31.77 10.21
C GLU A 815 -28.33 -31.76 11.61
N ARG A 816 -28.49 -32.86 12.36
CA ARG A 816 -28.01 -32.98 13.74
C ARG A 816 -26.96 -34.07 13.92
N ARG A 817 -25.88 -33.75 14.62
CA ARG A 817 -24.88 -34.69 15.17
C ARG A 817 -24.01 -33.96 16.18
N ARG A 818 -23.78 -34.56 17.36
CA ARG A 818 -22.92 -33.92 18.37
C ARG A 818 -21.49 -33.83 17.89
N ALA A 819 -20.95 -32.61 17.93
CA ALA A 819 -19.55 -32.26 17.71
C ALA A 819 -19.04 -31.49 18.95
N ALA A 820 -17.89 -31.85 19.49
CA ALA A 820 -17.35 -31.24 20.71
C ALA A 820 -15.86 -30.90 20.63
N LEU A 821 -15.47 -29.94 21.47
CA LEU A 821 -14.10 -29.64 21.84
C LEU A 821 -13.95 -29.96 23.34
N GLU A 822 -13.00 -30.84 23.64
CA GLU A 822 -12.71 -31.35 24.98
C GLU A 822 -11.24 -31.07 25.33
N VAL A 823 -10.96 -30.61 26.53
CA VAL A 823 -9.60 -30.37 27.04
C VAL A 823 -9.46 -31.02 28.41
N ARG A 824 -8.61 -32.04 28.50
CA ARG A 824 -8.32 -32.79 29.73
C ARG A 824 -7.00 -32.35 30.34
N THR A 825 -7.00 -32.04 31.64
CA THR A 825 -5.85 -31.54 32.41
C THR A 825 -5.29 -32.61 33.37
N ALA A 826 -4.08 -32.37 33.87
CA ALA A 826 -3.31 -33.29 34.70
C ALA A 826 -3.97 -33.64 36.05
N ASP A 827 -4.83 -32.75 36.56
CA ASP A 827 -5.65 -32.94 37.76
C ASP A 827 -6.88 -33.85 37.54
N GLY A 828 -7.03 -34.41 36.34
CA GLY A 828 -8.12 -35.30 35.97
C GLY A 828 -9.41 -34.60 35.53
N ARG A 829 -9.47 -33.26 35.53
CA ARG A 829 -10.61 -32.51 35.01
C ARG A 829 -10.66 -32.57 33.47
N THR A 830 -11.87 -32.49 32.92
CA THR A 830 -12.11 -32.27 31.49
C THR A 830 -13.05 -31.08 31.33
N ALA A 831 -12.56 -30.00 30.72
CA ALA A 831 -13.40 -28.91 30.23
C ALA A 831 -13.94 -29.31 28.84
N ALA A 832 -15.24 -29.13 28.60
CA ALA A 832 -15.87 -29.55 27.36
C ALA A 832 -16.98 -28.59 26.92
N ASN A 833 -17.07 -28.33 25.62
CA ASN A 833 -18.20 -27.64 25.02
C ASN A 833 -18.54 -28.26 23.65
N TRP A 834 -19.80 -28.20 23.24
CA TRP A 834 -20.33 -28.95 22.10
C TRP A 834 -21.49 -28.25 21.42
N THR A 835 -21.70 -28.56 20.14
CA THR A 835 -22.97 -28.28 19.44
C THR A 835 -23.52 -29.56 18.82
N ASP A 836 -24.84 -29.63 18.66
CA ASP A 836 -25.51 -30.66 17.86
C ASP A 836 -25.83 -30.19 16.43
N THR A 837 -25.67 -28.90 16.14
CA THR A 837 -26.08 -28.24 14.89
C THR A 837 -25.20 -27.02 14.55
N SER A 838 -25.14 -26.66 13.27
CA SER A 838 -24.64 -25.34 12.84
C SER A 838 -25.72 -24.64 12.01
N THR A 839 -26.40 -23.66 12.61
CA THR A 839 -27.52 -22.93 11.99
C THR A 839 -27.13 -21.53 11.50
N ALA A 840 -26.15 -20.87 12.13
CA ALA A 840 -25.68 -19.55 11.72
C ALA A 840 -24.67 -19.63 10.56
N VAL A 841 -24.97 -18.94 9.45
CA VAL A 841 -23.98 -18.66 8.40
C VAL A 841 -22.94 -17.68 8.93
N ASN A 842 -21.67 -17.88 8.58
CA ASN A 842 -20.61 -16.92 8.85
C ASN A 842 -20.64 -15.80 7.81
N TYR A 843 -20.74 -14.56 8.28
CA TYR A 843 -20.88 -13.35 7.45
C TYR A 843 -19.72 -12.36 7.62
N VAL A 844 -18.64 -12.73 8.32
CA VAL A 844 -17.44 -11.89 8.46
C VAL A 844 -16.62 -12.02 7.18
N ALA A 845 -16.57 -11.00 6.34
CA ALA A 845 -15.91 -11.08 5.03
C ALA A 845 -14.42 -11.48 5.11
N ALA A 846 -13.72 -11.00 6.14
CA ALA A 846 -12.33 -11.35 6.43
C ALA A 846 -12.07 -12.82 6.81
N ASP A 847 -13.08 -13.61 7.18
CA ASP A 847 -12.94 -15.02 7.56
C ASP A 847 -12.94 -15.92 6.30
N ARG A 848 -11.93 -16.79 6.13
CA ARG A 848 -11.89 -17.75 5.01
C ARG A 848 -13.11 -18.67 4.95
N LYS A 849 -13.82 -18.85 6.07
CA LYS A 849 -15.06 -19.63 6.16
C LYS A 849 -16.35 -18.81 5.90
N SER A 850 -16.26 -17.54 5.51
CA SER A 850 -17.42 -16.72 5.14
C SER A 850 -18.31 -17.40 4.09
N GLY A 851 -19.63 -17.35 4.28
CA GLY A 851 -20.63 -18.02 3.44
C GLY A 851 -20.84 -19.51 3.75
N THR A 852 -20.11 -20.09 4.70
CA THR A 852 -20.38 -21.44 5.26
C THR A 852 -21.13 -21.35 6.59
N ARG A 853 -21.41 -22.47 7.26
CA ARG A 853 -21.96 -22.47 8.63
C ARG A 853 -20.92 -22.81 9.70
N PHE A 854 -19.63 -22.65 9.40
CA PHE A 854 -18.57 -22.69 10.41
C PHE A 854 -18.74 -21.55 11.41
N GLN A 855 -18.76 -21.86 12.70
CA GLN A 855 -18.73 -20.86 13.79
C GLN A 855 -17.69 -21.27 14.82
N ARG A 856 -17.03 -20.30 15.48
CA ARG A 856 -16.02 -20.61 16.51
C ARG A 856 -16.71 -21.08 17.80
N LEU A 857 -16.28 -22.23 18.29
CA LEU A 857 -16.69 -22.83 19.56
C LEU A 857 -15.53 -22.75 20.53
N PHE A 858 -15.80 -22.32 21.77
CA PHE A 858 -14.81 -22.12 22.82
C PHE A 858 -15.05 -23.05 24.02
N THR A 859 -13.98 -23.40 24.74
CA THR A 859 -14.03 -23.97 26.09
C THR A 859 -12.91 -23.35 26.95
N ARG A 860 -13.24 -22.85 28.15
CA ARG A 860 -12.26 -22.29 29.10
C ARG A 860 -11.78 -23.40 30.05
N PHE A 861 -10.48 -23.47 30.31
CA PHE A 861 -9.85 -24.46 31.19
C PHE A 861 -8.69 -23.85 31.99
N THR A 862 -8.24 -24.53 33.04
CA THR A 862 -7.14 -24.07 33.90
C THR A 862 -6.07 -25.15 34.02
N VAL A 863 -4.83 -24.81 33.69
CA VAL A 863 -3.65 -25.65 33.98
C VAL A 863 -3.29 -25.45 35.45
N PRO A 864 -3.23 -26.50 36.28
CA PRO A 864 -2.98 -26.37 37.72
C PRO A 864 -1.56 -25.88 38.02
N GLU A 865 -1.33 -25.39 39.25
CA GLU A 865 -0.06 -24.79 39.68
C GLU A 865 1.17 -25.70 39.51
N GLY A 866 1.01 -27.01 39.72
CA GLY A 866 2.06 -28.01 39.44
C GLY A 866 2.33 -28.26 37.95
N GLY A 867 1.56 -27.64 37.05
CA GLY A 867 1.56 -27.89 35.61
C GLY A 867 1.10 -29.31 35.27
N GLY A 868 1.63 -29.87 34.19
CA GLY A 868 1.44 -31.26 33.79
C GLY A 868 0.98 -31.42 32.33
N PRO A 869 0.65 -32.65 31.90
CA PRO A 869 0.09 -32.90 30.58
C PRO A 869 -1.31 -32.28 30.42
N VAL A 870 -1.57 -31.78 29.21
CA VAL A 870 -2.89 -31.37 28.75
C VAL A 870 -3.16 -32.05 27.41
N THR A 871 -4.36 -32.57 27.21
CA THR A 871 -4.79 -33.21 25.96
C THR A 871 -6.02 -32.50 25.44
N LEU A 872 -5.96 -32.03 24.19
CA LEU A 872 -7.11 -31.48 23.46
C LEU A 872 -7.68 -32.56 22.54
N ALA A 873 -9.00 -32.68 22.47
CA ALA A 873 -9.72 -33.60 21.60
C ALA A 873 -10.87 -32.90 20.87
N LEU A 874 -10.97 -33.16 19.57
CA LEU A 874 -12.14 -32.87 18.74
C LEU A 874 -12.92 -34.17 18.58
N THR A 875 -14.18 -34.20 19.01
CA THR A 875 -15.00 -35.41 19.00
C THR A 875 -16.27 -35.23 18.18
N ALA A 876 -16.74 -36.32 17.58
CA ALA A 876 -18.06 -36.40 16.97
C ALA A 876 -18.73 -37.73 17.35
N ALA A 877 -19.99 -37.68 17.76
CA ALA A 877 -20.78 -38.87 18.09
C ALA A 877 -21.02 -39.76 16.85
N ALA A 878 -21.57 -40.96 17.03
CA ALA A 878 -22.08 -41.74 15.90
C ALA A 878 -23.26 -40.99 15.23
N GLY A 879 -23.33 -41.00 13.90
CA GLY A 879 -24.37 -40.26 13.18
C GLY A 879 -24.19 -40.18 11.66
N ARG A 880 -25.21 -39.66 10.97
CA ARG A 880 -25.24 -39.52 9.51
C ARG A 880 -24.76 -38.16 8.99
N ALA A 881 -24.96 -37.09 9.75
CA ALA A 881 -24.50 -35.75 9.35
C ALA A 881 -22.95 -35.69 9.34
N ARG A 882 -22.39 -34.96 8.38
CA ARG A 882 -20.96 -34.61 8.36
C ARG A 882 -20.64 -33.64 9.50
N VAL A 883 -19.46 -33.77 10.11
CA VAL A 883 -18.87 -32.69 10.94
C VAL A 883 -17.59 -32.21 10.25
N ARG A 884 -17.33 -30.90 10.29
CA ARG A 884 -16.06 -30.29 9.89
C ARG A 884 -15.47 -29.45 11.02
N PHE A 885 -14.14 -29.45 11.12
CA PHE A 885 -13.37 -28.63 12.06
C PHE A 885 -12.19 -27.95 11.35
N ASP A 886 -11.85 -26.72 11.74
CA ASP A 886 -10.65 -26.01 11.30
C ASP A 886 -10.18 -24.96 12.35
N ASN A 887 -8.96 -24.45 12.20
CA ASN A 887 -8.37 -23.33 12.95
C ASN A 887 -8.50 -23.49 14.47
N VAL A 888 -7.96 -24.60 14.99
CA VAL A 888 -7.84 -24.87 16.43
C VAL A 888 -6.89 -23.85 17.05
N ARG A 889 -7.27 -23.21 18.16
CA ARG A 889 -6.48 -22.16 18.80
C ARG A 889 -6.58 -22.24 20.31
N ILE A 890 -5.46 -22.01 21.00
CA ILE A 890 -5.39 -21.89 22.46
C ILE A 890 -4.71 -20.56 22.80
N VAL A 891 -5.31 -19.79 23.71
CA VAL A 891 -4.77 -18.51 24.22
C VAL A 891 -4.99 -18.41 25.73
N PRO A 892 -4.17 -17.65 26.48
CA PRO A 892 -4.48 -17.26 27.86
C PRO A 892 -5.84 -16.53 27.91
N ALA A 893 -6.67 -16.85 28.91
CA ALA A 893 -7.98 -16.24 29.09
C ALA A 893 -8.52 -16.50 30.50
N ALA A 894 -9.04 -15.47 31.18
CA ALA A 894 -9.61 -15.58 32.53
C ALA A 894 -11.04 -16.17 32.53
N PRO A 895 -11.51 -16.80 33.62
CA PRO A 895 -12.91 -17.23 33.72
C PRO A 895 -13.83 -16.05 34.07
N THR A 896 -14.62 -15.56 33.11
CA THR A 896 -15.55 -14.41 33.27
C THR A 896 -16.89 -14.74 33.92
N THR A 897 -17.27 -16.02 34.06
CA THR A 897 -18.65 -16.42 34.42
C THR A 897 -18.84 -16.70 35.93
N PRO A 898 -19.72 -15.98 36.65
CA PRO A 898 -20.09 -16.29 38.02
C PRO A 898 -20.85 -17.62 38.15
N LYS A 899 -20.73 -18.30 39.30
CA LYS A 899 -21.30 -19.64 39.55
C LYS A 899 -22.83 -19.76 39.43
N SER A 900 -23.56 -18.63 39.44
CA SER A 900 -25.02 -18.55 39.34
C SER A 900 -25.53 -18.31 37.91
N ALA A 901 -24.67 -17.94 36.97
CA ALA A 901 -25.02 -17.65 35.58
C ALA A 901 -24.72 -18.85 34.67
N LEU A 902 -25.53 -19.03 33.62
CA LEU A 902 -25.22 -19.92 32.50
C LEU A 902 -24.15 -19.30 31.60
N VAL A 903 -24.24 -17.98 31.40
CA VAL A 903 -23.28 -17.12 30.69
C VAL A 903 -23.30 -15.75 31.38
N HIS A 904 -22.12 -15.15 31.52
CA HIS A 904 -21.88 -13.75 31.85
C HIS A 904 -20.73 -13.28 30.97
N GLU A 905 -20.90 -12.16 30.28
CA GLU A 905 -19.88 -11.52 29.45
C GLU A 905 -19.87 -10.00 29.73
N ASP A 906 -18.76 -9.54 30.30
CA ASP A 906 -18.39 -8.15 30.57
C ASP A 906 -17.42 -7.60 29.49
N PHE A 907 -17.12 -8.40 28.47
CA PHE A 907 -16.27 -8.10 27.31
C PHE A 907 -14.77 -7.85 27.59
N GLU A 908 -14.37 -7.69 28.85
CA GLU A 908 -12.99 -7.44 29.28
C GLU A 908 -11.99 -8.52 28.79
N ASP A 909 -12.38 -9.80 28.85
CA ASP A 909 -11.54 -10.96 28.49
C ASP A 909 -12.18 -11.80 27.35
N VAL A 910 -12.61 -11.13 26.26
CA VAL A 910 -13.03 -11.82 25.03
C VAL A 910 -11.80 -12.28 24.24
N PRO A 911 -11.54 -13.60 24.09
CA PRO A 911 -10.29 -14.07 23.48
C PRO A 911 -10.20 -13.79 21.97
N GLN A 912 -11.37 -13.74 21.32
CA GLN A 912 -11.55 -13.51 19.88
C GLN A 912 -13.06 -13.33 19.59
N GLY A 913 -13.43 -12.42 18.67
CA GLY A 913 -14.83 -12.17 18.29
C GLY A 913 -15.56 -11.26 19.28
N TRP A 914 -16.86 -11.53 19.50
CA TRP A 914 -17.76 -10.69 20.32
C TRP A 914 -18.39 -11.47 21.48
N GLY A 915 -17.55 -12.19 22.24
CA GLY A 915 -17.98 -12.99 23.39
C GLY A 915 -18.95 -14.10 22.99
N PRO A 916 -20.20 -14.12 23.51
CA PRO A 916 -21.20 -15.13 23.15
C PRO A 916 -21.87 -14.89 21.79
N PHE A 917 -21.54 -13.81 21.08
CA PHE A 917 -22.22 -13.41 19.85
C PHE A 917 -21.38 -13.65 18.57
N VAL A 918 -22.07 -14.01 17.49
CA VAL A 918 -21.52 -14.12 16.13
C VAL A 918 -22.28 -13.19 15.17
N LYS A 919 -21.62 -12.69 14.12
CA LYS A 919 -22.23 -11.78 13.13
C LYS A 919 -23.44 -12.41 12.44
N GLY A 920 -24.53 -11.65 12.32
CA GLY A 920 -25.73 -12.01 11.58
C GLY A 920 -25.75 -11.48 10.13
N ASP A 921 -26.95 -11.50 9.55
CA ASP A 921 -27.20 -11.18 8.13
C ASP A 921 -27.17 -9.67 7.78
N ALA A 922 -26.95 -8.78 8.75
CA ALA A 922 -26.76 -7.33 8.54
C ALA A 922 -25.71 -7.05 7.44
N GLY A 923 -26.17 -6.51 6.30
CA GLY A 923 -25.33 -6.22 5.13
C GLY A 923 -24.86 -7.44 4.33
N GLY A 924 -25.21 -8.67 4.74
CA GLY A 924 -24.66 -9.90 4.16
C GLY A 924 -23.22 -10.18 4.61
N SER A 925 -22.38 -10.69 3.70
CA SER A 925 -20.96 -10.92 3.98
C SER A 925 -20.18 -9.62 3.87
N THR A 926 -19.85 -9.01 5.00
CA THR A 926 -19.20 -7.70 5.10
C THR A 926 -18.15 -7.68 6.19
N ASP A 927 -17.29 -6.67 6.14
CA ASP A 927 -16.53 -6.22 7.29
C ASP A 927 -17.50 -5.46 8.22
N PRO A 928 -17.83 -6.00 9.42
CA PRO A 928 -18.94 -5.49 10.24
C PRO A 928 -18.67 -4.09 10.81
N ARG A 929 -19.73 -3.38 11.20
CA ARG A 929 -19.65 -2.08 11.91
C ARG A 929 -19.89 -2.27 13.41
N THR A 930 -19.40 -3.40 13.93
CA THR A 930 -19.57 -3.86 15.31
C THR A 930 -18.24 -4.41 15.82
N HIS A 931 -17.81 -4.05 17.02
CA HIS A 931 -16.55 -4.53 17.62
C HIS A 931 -16.55 -4.41 19.16
N ILE A 932 -15.50 -4.93 19.81
CA ILE A 932 -15.24 -4.63 21.23
C ILE A 932 -14.55 -3.27 21.32
N ALA A 933 -15.31 -2.23 21.64
CA ALA A 933 -14.76 -0.89 21.85
C ALA A 933 -13.87 -0.87 23.10
N GLN A 934 -12.89 0.04 23.13
CA GLN A 934 -11.98 0.24 24.26
C GLN A 934 -12.10 1.68 24.79
N ARG A 935 -11.93 1.87 26.10
CA ARG A 935 -12.15 3.16 26.77
C ARG A 935 -10.91 4.07 26.72
N HIS A 936 -11.03 5.22 26.07
CA HIS A 936 -10.10 6.35 26.15
C HIS A 936 -10.87 7.64 26.49
N ALA A 937 -11.14 7.83 27.78
CA ALA A 937 -11.86 9.00 28.27
C ALA A 937 -11.01 10.28 28.21
N PRO A 938 -11.57 11.45 27.83
CA PRO A 938 -12.99 11.70 27.57
C PRO A 938 -13.46 11.33 26.15
N PHE A 939 -12.55 11.06 25.22
CA PHE A 939 -12.83 11.03 23.78
C PHE A 939 -13.81 9.94 23.34
N THR A 940 -13.78 8.76 23.98
CA THR A 940 -14.71 7.64 23.73
C THR A 940 -16.02 7.75 24.53
N GLN A 941 -16.18 8.77 25.37
CA GLN A 941 -17.33 8.90 26.27
C GLN A 941 -18.26 10.07 25.88
N ARG A 942 -19.48 10.02 26.38
CA ARG A 942 -20.56 10.99 26.17
C ARG A 942 -20.11 12.40 26.49
N GLY A 943 -20.46 13.33 25.60
CA GLY A 943 -20.21 14.75 25.72
C GLY A 943 -18.97 15.23 24.96
N TRP A 944 -17.95 14.39 24.76
CA TRP A 944 -16.85 14.78 23.87
C TRP A 944 -17.35 14.90 22.43
N ASN A 945 -17.03 16.02 21.78
CA ASN A 945 -17.48 16.41 20.43
C ASN A 945 -18.99 16.21 20.14
N GLY A 946 -19.85 16.33 21.17
CA GLY A 946 -21.29 16.13 21.06
C GLY A 946 -21.75 14.66 20.99
N LYS A 947 -20.87 13.69 21.26
CA LYS A 947 -21.20 12.26 21.35
C LYS A 947 -22.29 12.00 22.41
N ALA A 948 -23.32 11.24 22.05
CA ALA A 948 -24.55 11.14 22.85
C ALA A 948 -24.65 9.90 23.76
N ILE A 949 -23.84 8.87 23.53
CA ILE A 949 -23.71 7.68 24.38
C ILE A 949 -22.23 7.40 24.70
N ASP A 950 -21.94 6.59 25.71
CA ASP A 950 -20.58 6.08 25.98
C ASP A 950 -20.24 4.91 25.03
N ASP A 951 -18.99 4.84 24.51
CA ASP A 951 -18.51 3.67 23.74
C ASP A 951 -18.27 2.43 24.60
N VAL A 952 -17.92 2.68 25.86
CA VAL A 952 -17.67 1.67 26.88
C VAL A 952 -18.46 2.06 28.12
N ILE A 953 -19.33 1.15 28.58
CA ILE A 953 -20.30 1.36 29.67
C ILE A 953 -19.61 1.14 31.03
N ASP A 954 -19.15 -0.08 31.31
CA ASP A 954 -18.37 -0.40 32.51
C ASP A 954 -16.92 -0.77 32.17
N GLY A 955 -16.08 -1.07 33.16
CA GLY A 955 -14.72 -1.58 32.92
C GLY A 955 -13.83 -0.75 31.99
N THR A 956 -13.27 -1.41 30.98
CA THR A 956 -12.41 -0.88 29.92
C THR A 956 -12.91 -1.20 28.51
N GLN A 957 -13.84 -2.14 28.34
CA GLN A 957 -14.33 -2.64 27.06
C GLN A 957 -15.85 -2.93 27.07
N SER A 958 -16.53 -2.71 25.94
CA SER A 958 -17.94 -3.10 25.74
C SER A 958 -18.21 -3.48 24.28
N LEU A 959 -19.32 -4.16 23.98
CA LEU A 959 -19.71 -4.51 22.60
C LEU A 959 -20.45 -3.33 21.94
N LYS A 960 -19.81 -2.67 20.97
CA LYS A 960 -20.34 -1.51 20.26
C LYS A 960 -20.78 -1.86 18.83
N SER A 961 -21.92 -1.34 18.40
CA SER A 961 -22.39 -1.28 17.01
C SER A 961 -22.62 0.17 16.57
N ARG A 962 -22.00 0.60 15.45
CA ARG A 962 -22.07 1.98 14.93
C ARG A 962 -22.65 2.03 13.52
N GLY A 963 -23.82 2.65 13.37
CA GLY A 963 -24.42 2.86 12.05
C GLY A 963 -24.61 1.57 11.24
N GLU A 964 -24.93 0.47 11.92
CA GLU A 964 -24.86 -0.86 11.32
C GLU A 964 -25.81 -1.06 10.14
N ASN A 965 -25.52 -2.06 9.32
CA ASN A 965 -26.34 -2.40 8.17
C ASN A 965 -27.70 -2.96 8.63
N THR A 966 -28.78 -2.63 7.91
CA THR A 966 -30.12 -3.20 8.21
C THR A 966 -30.09 -4.73 8.15
N GLY A 967 -30.61 -5.38 9.18
CA GLY A 967 -30.53 -6.83 9.35
C GLY A 967 -30.18 -7.23 10.78
N LEU A 968 -29.98 -8.51 11.00
CA LEU A 968 -29.52 -9.05 12.28
C LEU A 968 -28.02 -8.75 12.40
N VAL A 969 -27.65 -7.90 13.36
CA VAL A 969 -26.26 -7.48 13.55
C VAL A 969 -25.44 -8.63 14.10
N TYR A 970 -25.93 -9.23 15.19
CA TYR A 970 -25.31 -10.38 15.84
C TYR A 970 -26.32 -11.23 16.60
N ARG A 971 -25.98 -12.51 16.85
CA ARG A 971 -26.77 -13.42 17.69
C ARG A 971 -25.93 -14.47 18.40
N THR A 972 -26.51 -15.09 19.42
CA THR A 972 -25.97 -16.29 20.08
C THR A 972 -26.13 -17.54 19.20
N VAL A 973 -25.36 -18.59 19.49
CA VAL A 973 -25.46 -19.93 18.87
C VAL A 973 -25.44 -21.03 19.95
N PRO A 974 -25.88 -22.28 19.68
CA PRO A 974 -26.12 -23.29 20.73
C PRO A 974 -24.93 -23.67 21.62
N HIS A 975 -23.69 -23.42 21.16
CA HIS A 975 -22.47 -23.61 21.93
C HIS A 975 -21.93 -22.34 22.60
N THR A 976 -22.48 -21.15 22.31
CA THR A 976 -22.21 -19.93 23.10
C THR A 976 -23.27 -19.71 24.17
N VAL A 977 -24.56 -19.91 23.84
CA VAL A 977 -25.67 -19.92 24.81
C VAL A 977 -26.62 -21.06 24.50
N ARG A 978 -26.81 -21.98 25.46
CA ARG A 978 -27.56 -23.23 25.24
C ARG A 978 -28.95 -23.21 25.88
N PHE A 979 -29.91 -22.70 25.13
CA PHE A 979 -31.32 -22.69 25.51
C PHE A 979 -31.95 -24.09 25.33
N THR A 980 -32.20 -24.78 26.43
CA THR A 980 -32.76 -26.14 26.45
C THR A 980 -34.27 -26.09 26.23
N ALA A 981 -34.77 -26.82 25.24
CA ALA A 981 -36.19 -26.89 24.90
C ALA A 981 -37.11 -27.09 26.13
N GLY A 982 -38.15 -26.27 26.23
CA GLY A 982 -39.12 -26.28 27.34
C GLY A 982 -38.66 -25.63 28.64
N ARG A 983 -37.39 -25.24 28.79
CA ARG A 983 -36.91 -24.51 29.98
C ARG A 983 -37.13 -23.01 29.87
N ARG A 984 -37.34 -22.36 31.02
CA ARG A 984 -37.45 -20.90 31.17
C ARG A 984 -36.08 -20.30 31.44
N TYR A 985 -35.85 -19.12 30.89
CA TYR A 985 -34.59 -18.38 31.01
C TYR A 985 -34.86 -16.91 31.30
N ARG A 986 -33.99 -16.28 32.10
CA ARG A 986 -33.86 -14.83 32.21
C ARG A 986 -32.67 -14.37 31.38
N ILE A 987 -32.86 -13.30 30.63
CA ILE A 987 -31.80 -12.54 29.95
C ILE A 987 -31.71 -11.19 30.64
N THR A 988 -30.50 -10.76 30.97
CA THR A 988 -30.20 -9.39 31.43
C THR A 988 -29.01 -8.85 30.64
N PHE A 989 -29.01 -7.56 30.32
CA PHE A 989 -27.80 -6.85 29.89
C PHE A 989 -27.91 -5.36 30.20
N ARG A 990 -26.76 -4.68 30.23
CA ARG A 990 -26.66 -3.22 30.27
C ARG A 990 -26.48 -2.70 28.84
N TYR A 991 -27.06 -1.55 28.53
CA TYR A 991 -26.96 -0.95 27.20
C TYR A 991 -27.06 0.57 27.22
N GLU A 992 -26.49 1.18 26.19
CA GLU A 992 -26.82 2.52 25.73
C GLU A 992 -27.27 2.44 24.26
N ASN A 993 -28.20 3.29 23.88
CA ASN A 993 -28.76 3.34 22.52
C ASN A 993 -29.12 4.78 22.18
N GLU A 994 -28.47 5.31 21.14
CA GLU A 994 -28.51 6.73 20.80
C GLU A 994 -29.91 7.20 20.38
N LYS A 995 -30.63 6.38 19.61
CA LYS A 995 -31.80 6.80 18.83
C LYS A 995 -32.92 5.76 18.85
N ALA A 996 -34.15 6.23 19.01
CA ALA A 996 -35.35 5.40 18.98
C ALA A 996 -35.54 4.72 17.62
N GLY A 997 -36.05 3.48 17.61
CA GLY A 997 -36.41 2.74 16.39
C GLY A 997 -35.22 2.23 15.56
N GLN A 998 -33.99 2.60 15.89
CA GLN A 998 -32.79 2.19 15.15
C GLN A 998 -32.40 0.74 15.42
N TYR A 999 -32.52 0.27 16.66
CA TYR A 999 -32.18 -1.09 17.06
C TYR A 999 -33.30 -1.78 17.85
N ALA A 1000 -33.37 -3.10 17.72
CA ALA A 1000 -34.29 -3.95 18.48
C ALA A 1000 -33.57 -5.22 18.95
N TRP A 1001 -33.85 -5.63 20.18
CA TRP A 1001 -33.46 -6.94 20.71
C TRP A 1001 -34.42 -8.03 20.22
N ILE A 1002 -33.86 -9.17 19.82
CA ILE A 1002 -34.57 -10.30 19.23
C ILE A 1002 -34.45 -11.53 20.13
N THR A 1003 -35.57 -12.22 20.34
CA THR A 1003 -35.58 -13.64 20.72
C THR A 1003 -36.13 -14.43 19.54
N ALA A 1004 -35.47 -15.50 19.13
CA ALA A 1004 -35.86 -16.27 17.95
C ALA A 1004 -35.52 -17.76 18.10
N VAL A 1005 -35.93 -18.56 17.12
CA VAL A 1005 -35.61 -19.98 17.02
C VAL A 1005 -35.37 -20.39 15.57
N ASP A 1006 -34.36 -21.22 15.32
CA ASP A 1006 -34.06 -21.75 13.99
C ASP A 1006 -34.78 -23.11 13.77
N THR A 1007 -35.69 -23.16 12.80
CA THR A 1007 -36.49 -24.37 12.45
C THR A 1007 -36.75 -24.51 10.93
N PRO A 1008 -35.77 -24.93 10.10
CA PRO A 1008 -34.33 -24.89 10.31
C PRO A 1008 -33.73 -23.50 10.02
N GLY A 1009 -34.51 -22.60 9.42
CA GLY A 1009 -34.19 -21.17 9.28
C GLY A 1009 -34.84 -20.33 10.40
N PRO A 1010 -34.44 -19.06 10.55
CA PRO A 1010 -34.82 -18.22 11.68
C PRO A 1010 -36.30 -17.83 11.69
N ARG A 1011 -36.92 -17.94 12.86
CA ARG A 1011 -38.26 -17.44 13.17
C ARG A 1011 -38.22 -16.61 14.45
N GLU A 1012 -38.55 -15.33 14.36
CA GLU A 1012 -38.64 -14.45 15.54
C GLU A 1012 -39.79 -14.89 16.46
N LEU A 1013 -39.52 -14.89 17.76
CA LEU A 1013 -40.47 -15.12 18.85
C LEU A 1013 -40.88 -13.79 19.49
N THR A 1014 -39.88 -12.91 19.71
CA THR A 1014 -40.08 -11.54 20.18
C THR A 1014 -39.16 -10.59 19.42
N ARG A 1015 -39.65 -9.38 19.16
CA ARG A 1015 -38.86 -8.23 18.70
C ARG A 1015 -39.17 -7.07 19.63
N THR A 1016 -38.19 -6.64 20.40
CA THR A 1016 -38.33 -5.57 21.40
C THR A 1016 -37.47 -4.38 20.96
N PRO A 1017 -38.05 -3.29 20.42
CA PRO A 1017 -37.31 -2.08 20.14
C PRO A 1017 -36.57 -1.58 21.39
N LEU A 1018 -35.31 -1.20 21.25
CA LEU A 1018 -34.58 -0.58 22.36
C LEU A 1018 -34.99 0.90 22.47
N PRO A 1019 -35.44 1.37 23.65
CA PRO A 1019 -35.61 2.80 23.92
C PRO A 1019 -34.31 3.60 23.75
N VAL A 1020 -34.41 4.92 23.69
CA VAL A 1020 -33.23 5.79 23.83
C VAL A 1020 -32.69 5.65 25.25
N ALA A 1021 -31.38 5.44 25.36
CA ALA A 1021 -30.64 5.36 26.60
C ALA A 1021 -29.29 6.07 26.40
N THR A 1022 -29.19 7.32 26.86
CA THR A 1022 -27.96 8.15 26.82
C THR A 1022 -27.21 8.17 28.15
N GLN A 1023 -27.48 7.16 28.98
CA GLN A 1023 -26.76 6.68 30.15
C GLN A 1023 -27.10 5.19 30.33
N PRO A 1024 -26.33 4.39 31.10
CA PRO A 1024 -26.47 2.94 31.11
C PRO A 1024 -27.84 2.48 31.63
N ALA A 1025 -28.65 1.93 30.72
CA ALA A 1025 -29.94 1.31 31.03
C ALA A 1025 -29.79 -0.21 31.19
N VAL A 1026 -30.70 -0.85 31.92
CA VAL A 1026 -30.77 -2.31 32.04
C VAL A 1026 -31.94 -2.82 31.21
N HIS A 1027 -31.70 -3.84 30.40
CA HIS A 1027 -32.73 -4.63 29.74
C HIS A 1027 -32.82 -6.01 30.39
N THR A 1028 -33.98 -6.36 30.94
CA THR A 1028 -34.23 -7.70 31.50
C THR A 1028 -35.57 -8.23 31.02
N TYR A 1029 -35.60 -9.49 30.59
CA TYR A 1029 -36.83 -10.21 30.27
C TYR A 1029 -36.68 -11.71 30.50
N GLU A 1030 -37.79 -12.44 30.41
CA GLU A 1030 -37.81 -13.90 30.53
C GLU A 1030 -38.56 -14.54 29.36
N PHE A 1031 -38.09 -15.71 28.92
CA PHE A 1031 -38.78 -16.51 27.91
C PHE A 1031 -38.63 -18.01 28.16
N THR A 1032 -39.54 -18.80 27.59
CA THR A 1032 -39.42 -20.27 27.56
C THR A 1032 -38.92 -20.70 26.18
N ALA A 1033 -37.84 -21.48 26.15
CA ALA A 1033 -37.30 -22.01 24.90
C ALA A 1033 -38.33 -22.95 24.23
N PRO A 1034 -38.62 -22.81 22.92
CA PRO A 1034 -39.58 -23.67 22.23
C PRO A 1034 -39.26 -25.17 22.34
N ALA A 1035 -40.28 -26.01 22.18
CA ALA A 1035 -40.13 -27.47 22.24
C ALA A 1035 -39.28 -28.06 21.07
N THR A 1036 -39.07 -27.29 19.99
CA THR A 1036 -38.30 -27.70 18.82
C THR A 1036 -37.50 -26.52 18.24
N GLY A 1037 -36.35 -26.84 17.63
CA GLY A 1037 -35.43 -25.86 17.06
C GLY A 1037 -34.34 -25.38 18.01
N GLU A 1038 -33.41 -24.58 17.49
CA GLU A 1038 -32.34 -23.95 18.27
C GLU A 1038 -32.74 -22.51 18.60
N ALA A 1039 -33.02 -22.20 19.86
CA ALA A 1039 -33.34 -20.83 20.27
C ALA A 1039 -32.08 -19.96 20.37
N TRP A 1040 -32.23 -18.66 20.13
CA TRP A 1040 -31.15 -17.68 20.21
C TRP A 1040 -31.67 -16.27 20.52
N VAL A 1041 -30.75 -15.41 20.97
CA VAL A 1041 -31.00 -13.99 21.24
C VAL A 1041 -29.95 -13.11 20.54
N GLY A 1042 -30.26 -11.84 20.29
CA GLY A 1042 -29.32 -10.93 19.62
C GLY A 1042 -29.90 -9.58 19.19
N LEU A 1043 -29.06 -8.74 18.57
CA LEU A 1043 -29.39 -7.38 18.16
C LEU A 1043 -29.73 -7.32 16.66
N ARG A 1044 -30.84 -6.65 16.30
CA ARG A 1044 -31.23 -6.32 14.92
C ARG A 1044 -31.22 -4.79 14.73
N LYS A 1045 -30.60 -4.33 13.63
CA LYS A 1045 -30.75 -2.98 13.09
C LYS A 1045 -32.09 -2.91 12.35
N THR A 1046 -32.97 -2.02 12.79
CA THR A 1046 -34.33 -1.83 12.27
C THR A 1046 -34.56 -0.51 11.54
N GLY A 1047 -33.79 0.53 11.88
CA GLY A 1047 -33.78 1.80 11.17
C GLY A 1047 -32.61 1.92 10.19
N ASP A 1048 -32.59 3.02 9.44
CA ASP A 1048 -31.69 3.32 8.31
C ASP A 1048 -30.63 4.39 8.60
N ASP A 1049 -30.55 4.91 9.84
CA ASP A 1049 -29.52 5.90 10.22
C ASP A 1049 -28.13 5.26 10.23
N GLY A 1050 -27.31 5.58 9.22
CA GLY A 1050 -25.95 5.08 9.03
C GLY A 1050 -24.91 5.60 10.04
N THR A 1051 -25.31 6.35 11.06
CA THR A 1051 -24.45 6.80 12.17
C THR A 1051 -24.88 6.27 13.53
N ALA A 1052 -26.15 5.86 13.69
CA ALA A 1052 -26.75 5.56 14.99
C ALA A 1052 -26.00 4.49 15.78
N GLU A 1053 -25.60 4.82 17.02
CA GLU A 1053 -24.83 3.92 17.90
C GLU A 1053 -25.72 3.15 18.89
N CYS A 1054 -25.32 1.91 19.18
CA CYS A 1054 -25.83 1.09 20.29
C CYS A 1054 -24.66 0.31 20.91
N VAL A 1055 -24.57 0.30 22.23
CA VAL A 1055 -23.52 -0.37 23.01
C VAL A 1055 -24.16 -1.30 24.02
N LEU A 1056 -23.57 -2.49 24.22
CA LEU A 1056 -24.05 -3.53 25.11
C LEU A 1056 -22.92 -4.04 26.01
N ASP A 1057 -23.23 -4.25 27.27
CA ASP A 1057 -22.31 -4.62 28.35
C ASP A 1057 -23.00 -5.62 29.31
N SER A 1058 -22.22 -6.36 30.09
CA SER A 1058 -22.69 -7.18 31.22
C SER A 1058 -23.85 -8.13 30.85
N PHE A 1059 -23.66 -8.92 29.78
CA PHE A 1059 -24.68 -9.82 29.26
C PHE A 1059 -24.78 -11.11 30.07
N GLU A 1060 -25.90 -11.29 30.76
CA GLU A 1060 -26.21 -12.42 31.63
C GLU A 1060 -27.34 -13.30 31.10
N VAL A 1061 -27.18 -14.61 31.32
CA VAL A 1061 -28.22 -15.62 31.08
C VAL A 1061 -28.35 -16.51 32.31
N HIS A 1062 -29.57 -16.62 32.86
CA HIS A 1062 -29.89 -17.57 33.94
C HIS A 1062 -30.98 -18.53 33.51
N ALA A 1063 -30.84 -19.81 33.88
CA ALA A 1063 -31.96 -20.75 33.87
C ALA A 1063 -32.85 -20.52 35.11
N LEU A 1064 -34.16 -20.74 34.96
CA LEU A 1064 -35.18 -20.58 35.99
C LEU A 1064 -35.94 -21.88 36.25
#